data_AF-A0A961TVF6-F1
#
_entry.id   AF-A0A961TVF6-F1
#
_cell.length_a   1.000
_cell.length_b   1.000
_cell.length_c   1.000
_cell.angle_alpha   90.00
_cell.angle_beta   90.00
_cell.angle_gamma   90.00
#
_symmetry.space_group_name_H-M   'P 1'
#
loop_
_entity.id
_entity.type
_entity.pdbx_description
1 polymer ?
#
loop_
_entity_poly.entity_id
_entity_poly.type
_entity_poly.pdbx_seq_one_letter_code
_entity_poly.pdbx_strand_id
1 'polypeptide(L)'
;PERLPHIATAVRAAQENGARTGQRSGVLVFVTRRSHSEAVASAIAQETGTLAEAFHAGLSAGLREELVEDFRDGRIDVLVATKAFGMGMDIPDIHYVLHLSPPAYLEDYLQEVGRIGRGMREREAAGFDRLPATLLWSPADFVVARDLRKKNEVTEASIRSFHLELRQHATGDRVIVPAHGFETYTSDGHKRALETRCRMSLHWLEEAGRLTLVNLVRTSLSVYLHADALRRIVNEESSAGCAAGQLLAIIDDDHSPSDRAAGGEGQLVLLDVGSLSRACGHAGTDETVAALAELRERRALEIDWTLSASPLRLWKQPPEQTKALIDAVEQGITRLINRAGGPGAEVDPMTLMEEVGAARDEEGDVFAGATEDERKSFRQAWTWAVKSLALSCGVYLRQVSHTEGLAWRVRLPASEQRKAHQRAEKLLQAVHGLITQVRRDGPETFSVDAGDLVKLVKEVHRGFRTRDLDATLRLASALRQLSIREELLPSHYEIALQGDSAGFDGHPELAEKLASVNSHAEARLIVMEAFCAIPEAARDGFVRGYMACRDAEEVEAFLVQQLGTISEEDTHLSEFVESLLRRYRGEAVDEHFSRFKTSEEPAQWMAITHPYNRPMLVNAGPGAGKTAVLVARILHLLHVQGLKPGEILVLAFNRAVVQEIRARVAAVFHDLGYGAYTRDLRVQTFHALATKFLPEGTRRKDENVLGALSDSMRRDATLAAEVATACRCILVDEFQDANDAIFDIVKSVAEASGAGVFAIGDDDQDITRWNRASGAFSGTYFERFQQTFESGPEDHCSLSVNFRSGRAIVEGSERDLAGMLDRSPVSGRLKRSALRARTDAPPGEWRVEDCRHRAWDDLVADLQQQLANFPKDRSLAILCRSNAEVDRLREPLTAVLPGLRVQKRSEILNVADCRHVGLWLDFLDRRIAQGDDTATTELRDTLLKDFRQTFHIPETRGDSGAMRDLAALWNCAREEDREARLSDVAGLLRSWLRPDDVDRLVGRGASRILSTIHKVKGLEFDDVIIMPSTCAFPMGHDDPARAAAEEARVLYVAGTRAKEGMLRLHGEREAAWSSDPPRPLAGQDESRFLNGSGTEIDLGWTADGRGFNSDPAGLHDYIETHVAVGDPISVGGRGGGAGRALFHVNSSGLPNQVGFLAFRTGSAGPAADLRVAAVVRFFPDMPPRWANGRAWVYAVLVEGRLR
;
A
#
# COMPACT_ATOMS: atom_id res chain seq x y z
N PRO A 1 15.81 -0.63 -16.70
CA PRO A 1 16.78 0.45 -17.05
C PRO A 1 18.23 0.01 -16.84
N GLU A 2 18.61 -0.41 -15.64
CA GLU A 2 19.99 -0.79 -15.28
C GLU A 2 20.57 -1.94 -16.12
N ARG A 3 19.72 -2.88 -16.57
CA ARG A 3 20.12 -4.05 -17.38
C ARG A 3 20.22 -3.78 -18.89
N LEU A 4 19.68 -2.66 -19.36
CA LEU A 4 19.57 -2.35 -20.80
C LEU A 4 20.93 -2.21 -21.50
N PRO A 5 21.97 -1.59 -20.90
CA PRO A 5 23.29 -1.49 -21.53
C PRO A 5 23.92 -2.85 -21.85
N HIS A 6 23.70 -3.86 -21.01
CA HIS A 6 24.20 -5.22 -21.25
C HIS A 6 23.57 -5.86 -22.48
N ILE A 7 22.26 -5.62 -22.69
CA ILE A 7 21.54 -6.11 -23.86
C ILE A 7 22.02 -5.40 -25.12
N ALA A 8 22.15 -4.08 -25.04
CA ALA A 8 22.62 -3.27 -26.15
C ALA A 8 24.03 -3.69 -26.62
N THR A 9 24.92 -4.05 -25.70
CA THR A 9 26.25 -4.60 -26.01
C THR A 9 26.17 -5.93 -26.78
N ALA A 10 25.32 -6.86 -26.35
CA ALA A 10 25.17 -8.13 -27.06
C ALA A 10 24.55 -7.97 -28.45
N VAL A 11 23.59 -7.05 -28.59
CA VAL A 11 22.99 -6.70 -29.88
C VAL A 11 24.04 -6.12 -30.82
N ARG A 12 24.85 -5.16 -30.36
CA ARG A 12 25.96 -4.59 -31.15
C ARG A 12 26.98 -5.66 -31.56
N ALA A 13 27.34 -6.56 -30.65
CA ALA A 13 28.26 -7.67 -30.96
C ALA A 13 27.71 -8.61 -32.04
N ALA A 14 26.40 -8.88 -32.02
CA ALA A 14 25.75 -9.69 -33.06
C ALA A 14 25.80 -9.00 -34.44
N GLN A 15 25.57 -7.68 -34.49
CA GLN A 15 25.68 -6.89 -35.72
C GLN A 15 27.11 -6.85 -36.26
N GLU A 16 28.10 -6.63 -35.40
CA GLU A 16 29.51 -6.63 -35.77
C GLU A 16 29.96 -8.01 -36.28
N ASN A 17 29.49 -9.09 -35.64
CA ASN A 17 29.74 -10.45 -36.11
C ASN A 17 29.16 -10.68 -37.51
N GLY A 18 27.92 -10.24 -37.74
CA GLY A 18 27.28 -10.37 -39.04
C GLY A 18 27.97 -9.55 -40.13
N ALA A 19 28.38 -8.32 -39.81
CA ALA A 19 29.15 -7.47 -40.72
C ALA A 19 30.52 -8.07 -41.08
N ARG A 20 31.18 -8.74 -40.11
CA ARG A 20 32.50 -9.35 -40.29
C ARG A 20 32.46 -10.67 -41.06
N THR A 21 31.46 -11.51 -40.84
CA THR A 21 31.39 -12.88 -41.37
C THR A 21 30.51 -13.01 -42.61
N GLY A 22 29.62 -12.04 -42.84
CA GLY A 22 28.58 -12.14 -43.87
C GLY A 22 27.42 -13.07 -43.50
N GLN A 23 27.47 -13.71 -42.33
CA GLN A 23 26.42 -14.57 -41.81
C GLN A 23 25.58 -13.82 -40.77
N ARG A 24 24.25 -13.82 -40.93
CA ARG A 24 23.34 -13.22 -39.94
C ARG A 24 23.49 -13.89 -38.57
N SER A 25 23.43 -13.08 -37.52
CA SER A 25 23.42 -13.51 -36.12
C SER A 25 22.20 -12.93 -35.41
N GLY A 26 21.12 -13.71 -35.31
CA GLY A 26 19.90 -13.32 -34.61
C GLY A 26 20.09 -13.29 -33.09
N VAL A 27 19.37 -12.37 -32.43
CA VAL A 27 19.39 -12.19 -30.96
C VAL A 27 18.02 -12.49 -30.36
N LEU A 28 17.98 -13.37 -29.35
CA LEU A 28 16.77 -13.72 -28.62
C LEU A 28 16.89 -13.28 -27.16
N VAL A 29 15.91 -12.52 -26.66
CA VAL A 29 15.90 -11.98 -25.28
C VAL A 29 14.69 -12.51 -24.53
N PHE A 30 14.90 -13.28 -23.45
CA PHE A 30 13.85 -13.81 -22.61
C PHE A 30 13.50 -12.89 -21.44
N VAL A 31 12.20 -12.72 -21.22
CA VAL A 31 11.61 -11.97 -20.10
C VAL A 31 10.47 -12.76 -19.45
N THR A 32 10.23 -12.49 -18.17
CA THR A 32 9.22 -13.21 -17.37
C THR A 32 7.78 -12.71 -17.58
N ARG A 33 7.58 -11.47 -18.08
CA ARG A 33 6.25 -10.84 -18.20
C ARG A 33 5.99 -10.30 -19.61
N ARG A 34 4.73 -10.39 -20.07
CA ARG A 34 4.29 -9.87 -21.39
C ARG A 34 4.49 -8.36 -21.54
N SER A 35 4.13 -7.60 -20.51
CA SER A 35 4.34 -6.15 -20.49
C SER A 35 5.82 -5.77 -20.56
N HIS A 36 6.71 -6.61 -20.02
CA HIS A 36 8.15 -6.39 -20.11
C HIS A 36 8.68 -6.67 -21.52
N SER A 37 8.16 -7.65 -22.26
CA SER A 37 8.66 -7.95 -23.61
C SER A 37 8.48 -6.78 -24.57
N GLU A 38 7.32 -6.10 -24.51
CA GLU A 38 7.04 -4.93 -25.34
C GLU A 38 7.95 -3.74 -24.96
N ALA A 39 8.05 -3.44 -23.65
CA ALA A 39 8.87 -2.34 -23.16
C ALA A 39 10.36 -2.52 -23.48
N VAL A 40 10.88 -3.75 -23.31
CA VAL A 40 12.28 -4.08 -23.58
C VAL A 40 12.58 -4.04 -25.08
N ALA A 41 11.70 -4.58 -25.93
CA ALA A 41 11.87 -4.48 -27.38
C ALA A 41 11.96 -3.00 -27.80
N SER A 42 11.07 -2.15 -27.27
CA SER A 42 11.09 -0.69 -27.49
C SER A 42 12.42 -0.07 -27.11
N ALA A 43 12.90 -0.35 -25.90
CA ALA A 43 14.14 0.20 -25.37
C ALA A 43 15.38 -0.26 -26.17
N ILE A 44 15.45 -1.53 -26.57
CA ILE A 44 16.56 -2.05 -27.41
C ILE A 44 16.60 -1.32 -28.75
N ALA A 45 15.46 -1.19 -29.43
CA ALA A 45 15.40 -0.52 -30.73
C ALA A 45 15.84 0.95 -30.62
N GLN A 46 15.44 1.64 -29.55
CA GLN A 46 15.82 3.03 -29.32
C GLN A 46 17.32 3.20 -29.04
N GLU A 47 17.93 2.30 -28.26
CA GLU A 47 19.34 2.43 -27.84
C GLU A 47 20.34 1.92 -28.89
N THR A 48 19.94 0.94 -29.70
CA THR A 48 20.85 0.27 -30.65
C THR A 48 20.57 0.59 -32.12
N GLY A 49 19.42 1.18 -32.42
CA GLY A 49 18.96 1.39 -33.79
C GLY A 49 18.60 0.09 -34.53
N THR A 50 18.48 -1.04 -33.82
CA THR A 50 18.13 -2.35 -34.40
C THR A 50 16.64 -2.61 -34.47
N LEU A 51 16.24 -3.49 -35.39
CA LEU A 51 14.85 -3.95 -35.48
C LEU A 51 14.61 -5.01 -34.41
N ALA A 52 14.02 -4.56 -33.28
CA ALA A 52 13.67 -5.42 -32.16
C ALA A 52 12.15 -5.54 -32.00
N GLU A 53 11.58 -6.74 -31.93
CA GLU A 53 10.14 -6.98 -31.78
C GLU A 53 9.79 -7.87 -30.59
N ALA A 54 8.58 -7.73 -30.04
CA ALA A 54 8.11 -8.51 -28.89
C ALA A 54 7.31 -9.75 -29.32
N PHE A 55 7.52 -10.87 -28.63
CA PHE A 55 6.81 -12.14 -28.88
C PHE A 55 6.19 -12.72 -27.61
N HIS A 56 4.87 -12.84 -27.57
CA HIS A 56 4.17 -13.47 -26.45
C HIS A 56 2.81 -14.05 -26.86
N ALA A 57 2.26 -14.93 -26.03
CA ALA A 57 0.99 -15.61 -26.27
C ALA A 57 -0.24 -14.69 -26.44
N GLY A 58 -0.14 -13.39 -26.10
CA GLY A 58 -1.21 -12.41 -26.34
C GLY A 58 -1.34 -11.89 -27.78
N LEU A 59 -0.39 -12.22 -28.68
CA LEU A 59 -0.44 -11.78 -30.08
C LEU A 59 -1.33 -12.71 -30.94
N SER A 60 -1.94 -12.17 -31.99
CA SER A 60 -2.73 -12.96 -32.94
C SER A 60 -1.90 -14.05 -33.60
N ALA A 61 -2.52 -15.14 -34.05
CA ALA A 61 -1.80 -16.25 -34.70
C ALA A 61 -1.05 -15.77 -35.95
N GLY A 62 -1.73 -15.03 -36.84
CA GLY A 62 -1.11 -14.50 -38.06
C GLY A 62 0.05 -13.52 -37.80
N LEU A 63 -0.05 -12.66 -36.77
CA LEU A 63 1.07 -11.78 -36.41
C LEU A 63 2.23 -12.55 -35.77
N ARG A 64 1.95 -13.60 -34.98
CA ARG A 64 3.01 -14.47 -34.45
C ARG A 64 3.73 -15.22 -35.57
N GLU A 65 3.00 -15.69 -36.57
CA GLU A 65 3.57 -16.32 -37.78
C GLU A 65 4.40 -15.31 -38.57
N GLU A 66 3.87 -14.12 -38.85
CA GLU A 66 4.58 -13.03 -39.56
C GLU A 66 5.85 -12.61 -38.82
N LEU A 67 5.81 -12.40 -37.50
CA LEU A 67 6.99 -12.02 -36.71
C LEU A 67 8.06 -13.13 -36.69
N VAL A 68 7.64 -14.40 -36.71
CA VAL A 68 8.56 -15.54 -36.79
C VAL A 68 9.17 -15.64 -38.18
N GLU A 69 8.39 -15.43 -39.23
CA GLU A 69 8.88 -15.36 -40.62
C GLU A 69 9.82 -14.18 -40.81
N ASP A 70 9.46 -12.99 -40.36
CA ASP A 70 10.29 -11.79 -40.41
C ASP A 70 11.59 -11.97 -39.62
N PHE A 71 11.55 -12.64 -38.47
CA PHE A 71 12.75 -12.95 -37.71
C PHE A 71 13.60 -14.06 -38.36
N ARG A 72 12.98 -15.01 -39.06
CA ARG A 72 13.69 -16.05 -39.84
C ARG A 72 14.34 -15.48 -41.10
N ASP A 73 13.65 -14.58 -41.80
CA ASP A 73 14.09 -13.95 -43.04
C ASP A 73 15.09 -12.81 -42.81
N GLY A 74 15.37 -12.47 -41.54
CA GLY A 74 16.30 -11.42 -41.17
C GLY A 74 15.77 -9.99 -41.34
N ARG A 75 14.44 -9.82 -41.38
CA ARG A 75 13.77 -8.50 -41.33
C ARG A 75 13.66 -7.97 -39.90
N ILE A 76 13.79 -8.83 -38.90
CA ILE A 76 13.90 -8.48 -37.48
C ILE A 76 15.25 -9.01 -36.98
N ASP A 77 16.02 -8.18 -36.26
CA ASP A 77 17.34 -8.55 -35.75
C ASP A 77 17.27 -9.13 -34.33
N VAL A 78 16.31 -8.63 -33.54
CA VAL A 78 16.15 -8.98 -32.12
C VAL A 78 14.71 -9.37 -31.82
N LEU A 79 14.51 -10.52 -31.17
CA LEU A 79 13.20 -10.93 -30.68
C LEU A 79 13.18 -10.98 -29.16
N VAL A 80 12.25 -10.26 -28.53
CA VAL A 80 12.07 -10.23 -27.08
C VAL A 80 10.86 -11.08 -26.69
N ALA A 81 11.10 -12.24 -26.11
CA ALA A 81 10.11 -13.28 -25.92
C ALA A 81 9.81 -13.58 -24.44
N THR A 82 8.57 -13.99 -24.18
CA THR A 82 8.24 -14.77 -22.98
C THR A 82 8.41 -16.27 -23.26
N LYS A 83 8.22 -17.14 -22.26
CA LYS A 83 8.23 -18.62 -22.40
C LYS A 83 7.38 -19.15 -23.58
N ALA A 84 6.42 -18.36 -24.08
CA ALA A 84 5.61 -18.67 -25.25
C ALA A 84 6.41 -18.97 -26.54
N PHE A 85 7.64 -18.46 -26.70
CA PHE A 85 8.50 -18.78 -27.85
C PHE A 85 9.16 -20.17 -27.73
N GLY A 86 9.12 -20.79 -26.55
CA GLY A 86 9.81 -22.04 -26.23
C GLY A 86 9.22 -23.32 -26.85
N MET A 87 8.12 -23.27 -27.60
CA MET A 87 7.47 -24.47 -28.16
C MET A 87 7.63 -24.53 -29.69
N GLY A 88 8.46 -25.47 -30.19
CA GLY A 88 8.37 -25.98 -31.57
C GLY A 88 9.04 -25.21 -32.71
N MET A 89 9.71 -24.06 -32.47
CA MET A 89 10.35 -23.30 -33.56
C MET A 89 11.84 -23.62 -33.71
N ASP A 90 12.27 -23.80 -34.96
CA ASP A 90 13.65 -24.07 -35.38
C ASP A 90 14.11 -22.97 -36.34
N ILE A 91 15.11 -22.20 -35.92
CA ILE A 91 15.69 -21.07 -36.65
C ILE A 91 17.21 -21.21 -36.55
N PRO A 92 17.92 -21.43 -37.66
CA PRO A 92 19.30 -21.92 -37.64
C PRO A 92 20.34 -20.86 -37.27
N ASP A 93 20.05 -19.57 -37.49
CA ASP A 93 20.99 -18.45 -37.37
C ASP A 93 20.82 -17.62 -36.07
N ILE A 94 20.16 -18.18 -35.06
CA ILE A 94 20.13 -17.59 -33.70
C ILE A 94 21.45 -17.94 -33.01
N HIS A 95 22.29 -16.94 -32.80
CA HIS A 95 23.60 -17.10 -32.17
C HIS A 95 23.68 -16.51 -30.76
N TYR A 96 22.80 -15.58 -30.40
CA TYR A 96 22.81 -14.91 -29.10
C TYR A 96 21.49 -15.14 -28.35
N VAL A 97 21.58 -15.62 -27.11
CA VAL A 97 20.44 -15.66 -26.16
C VAL A 97 20.76 -14.86 -24.92
N LEU A 98 19.81 -14.07 -24.46
CA LEU A 98 19.90 -13.28 -23.25
C LEU A 98 18.69 -13.50 -22.36
N HIS A 99 18.93 -13.68 -21.07
CA HIS A 99 17.89 -13.69 -20.04
C HIS A 99 18.01 -12.41 -19.22
N LEU A 100 16.95 -11.60 -19.24
CA LEU A 100 16.90 -10.34 -18.51
C LEU A 100 16.73 -10.53 -17.00
N SER A 101 16.21 -11.68 -16.60
CA SER A 101 16.08 -12.17 -15.24
C SER A 101 16.09 -13.70 -15.29
N PRO A 102 16.50 -14.39 -14.23
CA PRO A 102 16.36 -15.84 -14.13
C PRO A 102 14.91 -16.29 -14.34
N PRO A 103 14.65 -17.38 -15.08
CA PRO A 103 13.39 -18.09 -14.96
C PRO A 103 13.23 -18.68 -13.56
N ALA A 104 12.02 -19.12 -13.22
CA ALA A 104 11.73 -19.66 -11.88
C ALA A 104 12.51 -20.95 -11.59
N TYR A 105 12.77 -21.76 -12.62
CA TYR A 105 13.41 -23.06 -12.49
C TYR A 105 14.50 -23.26 -13.54
N LEU A 106 15.51 -24.07 -13.20
CA LEU A 106 16.68 -24.32 -14.06
C LEU A 106 16.33 -25.03 -15.37
N GLU A 107 15.31 -25.87 -15.39
CA GLU A 107 14.88 -26.60 -16.59
C GLU A 107 14.32 -25.64 -17.65
N ASP A 108 13.60 -24.60 -17.20
CA ASP A 108 13.08 -23.57 -18.09
C ASP A 108 14.25 -22.81 -18.75
N TYR A 109 15.29 -22.47 -17.98
CA TYR A 109 16.51 -21.84 -18.51
C TYR A 109 17.17 -22.71 -19.58
N LEU A 110 17.35 -24.01 -19.31
CA LEU A 110 18.00 -24.93 -20.25
C LEU A 110 17.20 -25.10 -21.54
N GLN A 111 15.86 -25.18 -21.43
CA GLN A 111 14.97 -25.26 -22.59
C GLN A 111 15.03 -24.00 -23.46
N GLU A 112 15.18 -22.83 -22.84
CA GLU A 112 15.26 -21.52 -23.48
C GLU A 112 16.62 -21.27 -24.13
N VAL A 113 17.73 -21.64 -23.48
CA VAL A 113 19.08 -21.54 -24.06
C VAL A 113 19.28 -22.52 -25.21
N GLY A 114 18.64 -23.71 -25.17
CA GLY A 114 18.66 -24.70 -26.27
C GLY A 114 18.03 -24.24 -27.59
N ARG A 115 17.73 -22.94 -27.75
CA ARG A 115 17.27 -22.30 -28.98
C ARG A 115 18.41 -21.82 -29.87
N ILE A 116 19.61 -21.65 -29.34
CA ILE A 116 20.78 -21.24 -30.13
C ILE A 116 21.49 -22.46 -30.72
N GLY A 117 22.19 -22.26 -31.84
CA GLY A 117 23.13 -23.26 -32.38
C GLY A 117 22.49 -24.48 -33.04
N ARG A 118 21.25 -24.35 -33.51
CA ARG A 118 20.55 -25.41 -34.24
C ARG A 118 21.03 -25.56 -35.69
N GLY A 119 21.54 -24.48 -36.30
CA GLY A 119 22.19 -24.50 -37.61
C GLY A 119 23.70 -24.72 -37.50
N MET A 120 24.18 -25.93 -37.75
CA MET A 120 25.63 -26.23 -37.71
C MET A 120 26.39 -25.41 -38.76
N ARG A 121 25.83 -25.28 -39.98
CA ARG A 121 26.45 -24.54 -41.09
C ARG A 121 26.49 -23.04 -40.81
N GLU A 122 25.40 -22.49 -40.30
CA GLU A 122 25.24 -21.08 -39.97
C GLU A 122 26.17 -20.69 -38.81
N ARG A 123 26.30 -21.55 -37.79
CA ARG A 123 27.24 -21.36 -36.70
C ARG A 123 28.70 -21.35 -37.18
N GLU A 124 29.08 -22.29 -38.04
CA GLU A 124 30.42 -22.36 -38.63
C GLU A 124 30.70 -21.15 -39.53
N ALA A 125 29.71 -20.72 -40.33
CA ALA A 125 29.81 -19.53 -41.16
C ALA A 125 29.96 -18.24 -40.34
N ALA A 126 29.30 -18.15 -39.18
CA ALA A 126 29.45 -17.03 -38.23
C ALA A 126 30.77 -17.08 -37.43
N GLY A 127 31.54 -18.16 -37.57
CA GLY A 127 32.84 -18.34 -36.92
C GLY A 127 32.75 -18.56 -35.41
N PHE A 128 31.70 -19.24 -34.92
CA PHE A 128 31.51 -19.52 -33.50
C PHE A 128 31.86 -20.96 -33.12
N ASP A 129 32.91 -21.15 -32.32
CA ASP A 129 33.20 -22.43 -31.67
C ASP A 129 32.30 -22.68 -30.46
N ARG A 130 31.96 -21.62 -29.72
CA ARG A 130 30.99 -21.60 -28.61
C ARG A 130 30.03 -20.42 -28.82
N LEU A 131 28.76 -20.61 -28.47
CA LEU A 131 27.74 -19.59 -28.62
C LEU A 131 27.50 -18.82 -27.31
N PRO A 132 27.31 -17.49 -27.37
CA PRO A 132 27.04 -16.67 -26.21
C PRO A 132 25.60 -16.83 -25.68
N ALA A 133 25.49 -17.30 -24.44
CA ALA A 133 24.25 -17.31 -23.65
C ALA A 133 24.45 -16.50 -22.37
N THR A 134 23.79 -15.35 -22.26
CA THR A 134 23.98 -14.40 -21.15
C THR A 134 22.79 -14.44 -20.20
N LEU A 135 23.02 -14.77 -18.94
CA LEU A 135 22.00 -14.73 -17.88
C LEU A 135 22.28 -13.58 -16.93
N LEU A 136 21.42 -12.55 -16.93
CA LEU A 136 21.46 -11.46 -15.96
C LEU A 136 20.64 -11.84 -14.73
N TRP A 137 21.18 -11.60 -13.55
CA TRP A 137 20.50 -11.87 -12.28
C TRP A 137 20.91 -10.89 -11.18
N SER A 138 20.03 -10.74 -10.19
CA SER A 138 20.34 -10.17 -8.89
C SER A 138 19.58 -10.93 -7.79
N PRO A 139 20.00 -10.85 -6.51
CA PRO A 139 19.27 -11.46 -5.40
C PRO A 139 17.79 -11.04 -5.34
N ALA A 140 17.48 -9.80 -5.76
CA ALA A 140 16.11 -9.29 -5.80
C ALA A 140 15.20 -10.03 -6.79
N ASP A 141 15.74 -10.58 -7.89
CA ASP A 141 14.94 -11.37 -8.84
C ASP A 141 14.38 -12.63 -8.18
N PHE A 142 15.20 -13.29 -7.35
CA PHE A 142 14.81 -14.50 -6.63
C PHE A 142 13.82 -14.22 -5.50
N VAL A 143 13.92 -13.05 -4.85
CA VAL A 143 12.88 -12.58 -3.91
C VAL A 143 11.53 -12.44 -4.61
N VAL A 144 11.49 -11.78 -5.78
CA VAL A 144 10.25 -11.62 -6.55
C VAL A 144 9.70 -12.97 -7.01
N ALA A 145 10.56 -13.91 -7.43
CA ALA A 145 10.14 -15.26 -7.81
C ALA A 145 9.54 -16.03 -6.62
N ARG A 146 10.17 -15.96 -5.43
CA ARG A 146 9.66 -16.58 -4.20
C ARG A 146 8.34 -15.96 -3.76
N ASP A 147 8.22 -14.64 -3.79
CA ASP A 147 6.99 -13.92 -3.46
C ASP A 147 5.82 -14.37 -4.36
N LEU A 148 6.05 -14.47 -5.68
CA LEU A 148 5.06 -14.94 -6.64
C LEU A 148 4.70 -16.41 -6.43
N ARG A 149 5.66 -17.26 -6.04
CA ARG A 149 5.40 -18.67 -5.71
C ARG A 149 4.51 -18.77 -4.47
N LYS A 150 4.93 -18.14 -3.37
CA LYS A 150 4.19 -18.17 -2.09
C LYS A 150 2.78 -17.61 -2.21
N LYS A 151 2.57 -16.56 -3.01
CA LYS A 151 1.23 -16.01 -3.27
C LYS A 151 0.29 -17.00 -3.99
N ASN A 152 0.86 -17.90 -4.79
CA ASN A 152 0.12 -18.93 -5.53
C ASN A 152 0.18 -20.31 -4.86
N GLU A 153 0.76 -20.40 -3.67
CA GLU A 153 0.92 -21.64 -2.93
C GLU A 153 -0.43 -22.11 -2.37
N VAL A 154 -0.73 -23.39 -2.57
CA VAL A 154 -1.91 -24.04 -1.98
C VAL A 154 -1.47 -24.68 -0.67
N THR A 155 -2.16 -24.32 0.40
CA THR A 155 -1.94 -24.82 1.77
C THR A 155 -3.14 -25.62 2.23
N GLU A 156 -2.95 -26.49 3.23
CA GLU A 156 -4.06 -27.22 3.86
C GLU A 156 -5.15 -26.26 4.36
N ALA A 157 -4.76 -25.15 4.99
CA ALA A 157 -5.71 -24.13 5.44
C ALA A 157 -6.52 -23.54 4.28
N SER A 158 -5.88 -23.22 3.15
CA SER A 158 -6.63 -22.73 1.97
C SER A 158 -7.54 -23.79 1.36
N ILE A 159 -7.13 -25.06 1.37
CA ILE A 159 -7.97 -26.17 0.90
C ILE A 159 -9.19 -26.33 1.81
N ARG A 160 -8.99 -26.25 3.13
CA ARG A 160 -10.07 -26.30 4.11
C ARG A 160 -11.05 -25.14 3.95
N SER A 161 -10.56 -23.91 3.83
CA SER A 161 -11.40 -22.73 3.59
C SER A 161 -12.20 -22.88 2.29
N PHE A 162 -11.54 -23.30 1.21
CA PHE A 162 -12.19 -23.53 -0.07
C PHE A 162 -13.25 -24.64 0.02
N HIS A 163 -12.99 -25.73 0.75
CA HIS A 163 -14.00 -26.77 0.97
C HIS A 163 -15.22 -26.25 1.74
N LEU A 164 -15.02 -25.43 2.78
CA LEU A 164 -16.14 -24.81 3.50
C LEU A 164 -16.97 -23.89 2.59
N GLU A 165 -16.30 -23.13 1.72
CA GLU A 165 -16.93 -22.29 0.72
C GLU A 165 -17.74 -23.12 -0.29
N LEU A 166 -17.19 -24.23 -0.80
CA LEU A 166 -17.92 -25.17 -1.67
C LEU A 166 -19.23 -25.66 -1.02
N ARG A 167 -19.20 -25.96 0.29
CA ARG A 167 -20.40 -26.38 1.03
C ARG A 167 -21.44 -25.28 1.17
N GLN A 168 -21.03 -24.02 1.30
CA GLN A 168 -21.96 -22.89 1.35
C GLN A 168 -22.71 -22.71 0.02
N HIS A 169 -22.08 -23.10 -1.09
CA HIS A 169 -22.65 -23.03 -2.44
C HIS A 169 -23.31 -24.35 -2.91
N ALA A 170 -23.45 -25.35 -2.03
CA ALA A 170 -24.00 -26.66 -2.38
C ALA A 170 -25.54 -26.69 -2.40
N THR A 171 -26.09 -27.39 -3.39
CA THR A 171 -27.52 -27.74 -3.45
C THR A 171 -27.63 -29.26 -3.33
N GLY A 172 -27.91 -29.75 -2.12
CA GLY A 172 -27.73 -31.16 -1.79
C GLY A 172 -26.24 -31.54 -1.83
N ASP A 173 -25.90 -32.62 -2.53
CA ASP A 173 -24.51 -33.09 -2.66
C ASP A 173 -23.79 -32.48 -3.88
N ARG A 174 -24.45 -31.65 -4.69
CA ARG A 174 -23.88 -31.08 -5.92
C ARG A 174 -23.50 -29.62 -5.74
N VAL A 175 -22.35 -29.24 -6.30
CA VAL A 175 -21.88 -27.84 -6.36
C VAL A 175 -21.42 -27.54 -7.78
N ILE A 176 -21.78 -26.36 -8.27
CA ILE A 176 -21.26 -25.80 -9.51
C ILE A 176 -20.27 -24.70 -9.13
N VAL A 177 -19.01 -24.87 -9.52
CA VAL A 177 -17.90 -24.01 -9.11
C VAL A 177 -17.36 -23.30 -10.34
N PRO A 178 -17.31 -21.95 -10.38
CA PRO A 178 -16.67 -21.25 -11.48
C PRO A 178 -15.19 -21.65 -11.58
N ALA A 179 -14.64 -21.66 -12.79
CA ALA A 179 -13.27 -22.13 -13.00
C ALA A 179 -12.22 -21.33 -12.21
N HIS A 180 -12.51 -20.08 -11.88
CA HIS A 180 -11.70 -19.19 -11.05
C HIS A 180 -12.05 -19.23 -9.56
N GLY A 181 -12.95 -20.12 -9.13
CA GLY A 181 -13.53 -20.11 -7.79
C GLY A 181 -14.58 -19.02 -7.63
N PHE A 182 -14.95 -18.68 -6.39
CA PHE A 182 -15.97 -17.67 -6.08
C PHE A 182 -15.39 -16.26 -5.84
N GLU A 183 -14.06 -16.12 -5.91
CA GLU A 183 -13.35 -14.85 -5.70
C GLU A 183 -13.49 -13.88 -6.89
N THR A 184 -13.62 -12.58 -6.62
CA THR A 184 -13.65 -11.53 -7.67
C THR A 184 -12.23 -11.19 -8.17
N TYR A 185 -12.11 -10.77 -9.45
CA TYR A 185 -10.81 -10.46 -10.06
C TYR A 185 -10.74 -9.07 -10.73
N THR A 186 -9.52 -8.51 -10.74
CA THR A 186 -9.25 -7.13 -11.21
C THR A 186 -8.48 -7.07 -12.53
N SER A 187 -7.91 -8.19 -12.99
CA SER A 187 -7.18 -8.32 -14.25
C SER A 187 -7.12 -9.78 -14.74
N ASP A 188 -6.86 -10.01 -16.03
CA ASP A 188 -6.69 -11.35 -16.61
C ASP A 188 -5.53 -12.14 -16.01
N GLY A 189 -4.53 -11.45 -15.46
CA GLY A 189 -3.43 -12.08 -14.73
C GLY A 189 -3.88 -12.61 -13.36
N HIS A 190 -4.70 -11.82 -12.66
CA HIS A 190 -5.30 -12.22 -11.39
C HIS A 190 -6.25 -13.41 -11.58
N LYS A 191 -7.13 -13.36 -12.59
CA LYS A 191 -8.05 -14.45 -12.93
C LYS A 191 -7.33 -15.78 -13.14
N ARG A 192 -6.27 -15.80 -13.96
CA ARG A 192 -5.50 -17.04 -14.23
C ARG A 192 -4.82 -17.62 -13.00
N ALA A 193 -4.41 -16.78 -12.05
CA ALA A 193 -3.88 -17.24 -10.77
C ALA A 193 -4.97 -17.92 -9.94
N LEU A 194 -6.16 -17.33 -9.88
CA LEU A 194 -7.33 -17.93 -9.21
C LEU A 194 -7.76 -19.25 -9.86
N GLU A 195 -7.80 -19.33 -11.19
CA GLU A 195 -8.11 -20.58 -11.91
C GLU A 195 -7.13 -21.71 -11.59
N THR A 196 -5.84 -21.37 -11.50
CA THR A 196 -4.81 -22.33 -11.14
C THR A 196 -5.00 -22.82 -9.70
N ARG A 197 -5.27 -21.91 -8.77
CA ARG A 197 -5.52 -22.21 -7.35
C ARG A 197 -6.78 -23.07 -7.19
N CYS A 198 -7.89 -22.69 -7.80
CA CYS A 198 -9.16 -23.43 -7.78
C CYS A 198 -8.94 -24.88 -8.25
N ARG A 199 -8.31 -25.06 -9.42
CA ARG A 199 -8.02 -26.41 -9.96
C ARG A 199 -7.16 -27.25 -9.03
N MET A 200 -6.12 -26.66 -8.43
CA MET A 200 -5.26 -27.38 -7.48
C MET A 200 -6.02 -27.76 -6.21
N SER A 201 -6.82 -26.85 -5.64
CA SER A 201 -7.63 -27.14 -4.45
C SER A 201 -8.65 -28.25 -4.72
N LEU A 202 -9.32 -28.24 -5.87
CA LEU A 202 -10.23 -29.31 -6.27
C LEU A 202 -9.53 -30.67 -6.36
N HIS A 203 -8.36 -30.72 -7.00
CA HIS A 203 -7.56 -31.96 -7.10
C HIS A 203 -7.23 -32.55 -5.73
N TRP A 204 -6.79 -31.72 -4.77
CA TRP A 204 -6.45 -32.19 -3.44
C TRP A 204 -7.67 -32.64 -2.61
N LEU A 205 -8.81 -31.98 -2.76
CA LEU A 205 -10.06 -32.41 -2.13
C LEU A 205 -10.59 -33.71 -2.71
N GLU A 206 -10.38 -33.93 -4.01
CA GLU A 206 -10.70 -35.19 -4.68
C GLU A 206 -9.81 -36.34 -4.17
N GLU A 207 -8.50 -36.14 -4.08
CA GLU A 207 -7.56 -37.11 -3.49
C GLU A 207 -7.91 -37.44 -2.03
N ALA A 208 -8.42 -36.47 -1.28
CA ALA A 208 -8.89 -36.64 0.09
C ALA A 208 -10.28 -37.28 0.21
N GLY A 209 -10.92 -37.67 -0.90
CA GLY A 209 -12.26 -38.24 -0.92
C GLY A 209 -13.32 -37.31 -0.34
N ARG A 210 -13.14 -35.99 -0.44
CA ARG A 210 -14.10 -34.96 0.01
C ARG A 210 -15.04 -34.52 -1.10
N LEU A 211 -14.64 -34.75 -2.34
CA LEU A 211 -15.45 -34.51 -3.50
C LEU A 211 -15.09 -35.51 -4.60
N THR A 212 -15.94 -35.58 -5.61
CA THR A 212 -15.61 -36.17 -6.90
C THR A 212 -15.86 -35.12 -7.98
N LEU A 213 -14.89 -34.93 -8.86
CA LEU A 213 -15.09 -34.09 -10.04
C LEU A 213 -16.00 -34.85 -11.01
N VAL A 214 -17.25 -34.40 -11.10
CA VAL A 214 -18.24 -35.04 -11.99
C VAL A 214 -17.97 -34.63 -13.43
N ASN A 215 -17.81 -33.32 -13.65
CA ASN A 215 -17.63 -32.79 -15.00
C ASN A 215 -16.85 -31.47 -14.98
N LEU A 216 -16.12 -31.20 -16.06
CA LEU A 216 -15.57 -29.88 -16.36
C LEU A 216 -16.31 -29.36 -17.59
N VAL A 217 -17.24 -28.45 -17.36
CA VAL A 217 -17.99 -27.82 -18.43
C VAL A 217 -17.34 -26.50 -18.77
N ARG A 218 -16.52 -26.49 -19.82
CA ARG A 218 -15.74 -25.29 -20.23
C ARG A 218 -16.61 -24.16 -20.77
N THR A 219 -17.84 -24.47 -21.14
CA THR A 219 -18.79 -23.54 -21.76
C THR A 219 -20.19 -23.88 -21.28
N SER A 220 -20.50 -23.57 -20.02
CA SER A 220 -21.79 -23.95 -19.42
C SER A 220 -22.77 -22.78 -19.32
N LEU A 221 -24.06 -23.05 -19.46
CA LEU A 221 -25.14 -22.15 -19.07
C LEU A 221 -26.24 -22.92 -18.33
N SER A 222 -26.72 -22.39 -17.21
CA SER A 222 -27.93 -22.92 -16.56
C SER A 222 -29.16 -22.39 -17.27
N VAL A 223 -29.95 -23.27 -17.87
CA VAL A 223 -31.09 -22.91 -18.72
C VAL A 223 -32.35 -23.61 -18.25
N TYR A 224 -33.47 -22.92 -18.26
CA TYR A 224 -34.78 -23.48 -18.01
C TYR A 224 -35.50 -23.71 -19.34
N LEU A 225 -35.88 -24.95 -19.63
CA LEU A 225 -36.37 -25.35 -20.95
C LEU A 225 -37.89 -25.44 -21.01
N HIS A 226 -38.50 -24.90 -22.06
CA HIS A 226 -39.95 -24.95 -22.30
C HIS A 226 -40.29 -25.90 -23.45
N ALA A 227 -40.65 -27.15 -23.12
CA ALA A 227 -40.84 -28.23 -24.10
C ALA A 227 -41.82 -27.89 -25.25
N ASP A 228 -42.98 -27.28 -24.95
CA ASP A 228 -43.99 -26.94 -25.97
C ASP A 228 -43.51 -25.85 -26.95
N ALA A 229 -42.68 -24.92 -26.48
CA ALA A 229 -42.10 -23.89 -27.32
C ALA A 229 -40.96 -24.45 -28.18
N LEU A 230 -40.11 -25.31 -27.62
CA LEU A 230 -39.06 -26.01 -28.38
C LEU A 230 -39.66 -26.88 -29.50
N ARG A 231 -40.78 -27.60 -29.25
CA ARG A 231 -41.48 -28.43 -30.25
C ARG A 231 -42.02 -27.64 -31.44
N ARG A 232 -42.29 -26.34 -31.28
CA ARG A 232 -42.71 -25.47 -32.39
C ARG A 232 -41.55 -25.06 -33.28
N ILE A 233 -40.34 -24.98 -32.73
CA ILE A 233 -39.15 -24.48 -33.42
C ILE A 233 -38.33 -25.62 -34.05
N VAL A 234 -38.40 -26.84 -33.50
CA VAL A 234 -37.57 -27.99 -33.93
C VAL A 234 -37.65 -28.33 -35.42
N ASN A 235 -38.78 -28.05 -36.07
CA ASN A 235 -38.99 -28.34 -37.49
C ASN A 235 -38.47 -27.25 -38.44
N GLU A 236 -37.90 -26.16 -37.91
CA GLU A 236 -37.29 -25.10 -38.72
C GLU A 236 -35.90 -25.53 -39.18
N GLU A 237 -35.58 -25.32 -40.46
CA GLU A 237 -34.22 -25.48 -41.00
C GLU A 237 -33.33 -24.30 -40.55
N SER A 238 -33.01 -24.24 -39.26
CA SER A 238 -32.16 -23.20 -38.64
C SER A 238 -31.30 -23.75 -37.51
N SER A 239 -30.22 -23.05 -37.15
CA SER A 239 -29.36 -23.41 -36.00
C SER A 239 -30.17 -23.44 -34.69
N ALA A 240 -31.19 -22.60 -34.56
CA ALA A 240 -32.14 -22.61 -33.44
C ALA A 240 -33.07 -23.84 -33.45
N GLY A 241 -33.58 -24.25 -34.63
CA GLY A 241 -34.37 -25.47 -34.79
C GLY A 241 -33.58 -26.73 -34.44
N CYS A 242 -32.32 -26.81 -34.88
CA CYS A 242 -31.43 -27.90 -34.54
C CYS A 242 -31.12 -27.94 -33.03
N ALA A 243 -30.76 -26.80 -32.43
CA ALA A 243 -30.58 -26.68 -30.99
C ALA A 243 -31.84 -27.06 -30.20
N ALA A 244 -33.02 -26.66 -30.66
CA ALA A 244 -34.29 -27.04 -30.04
C ALA A 244 -34.54 -28.55 -30.06
N GLY A 245 -34.17 -29.24 -31.14
CA GLY A 245 -34.26 -30.70 -31.24
C GLY A 245 -33.35 -31.42 -30.25
N GLN A 246 -32.10 -30.97 -30.12
CA GLN A 246 -31.17 -31.55 -29.14
C GLN A 246 -31.60 -31.25 -27.70
N LEU A 247 -32.10 -30.04 -27.44
CA LEU A 247 -32.65 -29.68 -26.12
C LEU A 247 -33.89 -30.51 -25.75
N LEU A 248 -34.77 -30.80 -26.70
CA LEU A 248 -35.90 -31.70 -26.49
C LEU A 248 -35.47 -33.13 -26.18
N ALA A 249 -34.42 -33.62 -26.85
CA ALA A 249 -33.87 -34.94 -26.55
C ALA A 249 -33.36 -35.03 -25.11
N ILE A 250 -32.75 -33.96 -24.56
CA ILE A 250 -32.32 -33.91 -23.15
C ILE A 250 -33.52 -34.02 -22.20
N ILE A 251 -34.65 -33.40 -22.53
CA ILE A 251 -35.90 -33.50 -21.74
C ILE A 251 -36.49 -34.91 -21.84
N ASP A 252 -36.44 -35.54 -23.02
CA ASP A 252 -37.05 -36.85 -23.26
C ASP A 252 -36.16 -38.04 -22.76
N ASP A 253 -34.84 -37.88 -22.60
CA ASP A 253 -33.90 -38.91 -22.11
C ASP A 253 -33.85 -39.04 -20.57
N ASP A 254 -34.28 -38.02 -19.81
CA ASP A 254 -34.19 -38.02 -18.34
C ASP A 254 -35.27 -38.90 -17.70
N HIS A 255 -34.97 -40.19 -17.55
CA HIS A 255 -35.86 -41.23 -17.02
C HIS A 255 -36.08 -41.18 -15.50
N SER A 256 -36.08 -40.01 -14.85
CA SER A 256 -36.33 -39.90 -13.40
C SER A 256 -37.83 -39.72 -13.07
N PRO A 257 -38.48 -40.66 -12.35
CA PRO A 257 -39.90 -40.59 -12.03
C PRO A 257 -40.14 -39.94 -10.66
N SER A 258 -39.95 -38.62 -10.51
CA SER A 258 -40.31 -37.96 -9.24
C SER A 258 -41.02 -36.61 -9.28
N ASP A 259 -41.11 -35.86 -10.38
CA ASP A 259 -41.78 -34.55 -10.35
C ASP A 259 -42.82 -34.37 -11.47
N ARG A 260 -43.82 -35.26 -11.50
CA ARG A 260 -45.06 -35.05 -12.27
C ARG A 260 -46.24 -34.80 -11.35
N ALA A 261 -46.30 -33.62 -10.75
CA ALA A 261 -47.55 -33.09 -10.22
C ALA A 261 -47.55 -31.55 -10.25
N ALA A 262 -48.60 -31.01 -10.91
CA ALA A 262 -49.01 -29.61 -10.98
C ALA A 262 -48.33 -28.71 -12.05
N GLY A 263 -48.97 -28.65 -13.23
CA GLY A 263 -49.15 -27.40 -13.99
C GLY A 263 -47.92 -26.72 -14.61
N GLY A 264 -47.56 -27.11 -15.83
CA GLY A 264 -47.01 -26.20 -16.85
C GLY A 264 -45.65 -25.53 -16.57
N GLU A 265 -44.73 -26.20 -15.89
CA GLU A 265 -43.43 -25.63 -15.51
C GLU A 265 -42.27 -26.44 -16.14
N GLY A 266 -41.32 -25.73 -16.77
CA GLY A 266 -40.15 -26.26 -17.49
C GLY A 266 -39.09 -26.94 -16.61
N GLN A 267 -38.00 -27.39 -17.23
CA GLN A 267 -36.92 -28.13 -16.56
C GLN A 267 -35.63 -27.30 -16.52
N LEU A 268 -35.01 -27.15 -15.34
CA LEU A 268 -33.69 -26.51 -15.19
C LEU A 268 -32.59 -27.51 -15.56
N VAL A 269 -31.72 -27.14 -16.51
CA VAL A 269 -30.64 -27.99 -17.04
C VAL A 269 -29.34 -27.18 -17.12
N LEU A 270 -28.22 -27.77 -16.68
CA LEU A 270 -26.90 -27.23 -16.95
C LEU A 270 -26.45 -27.66 -18.35
N LEU A 271 -26.33 -26.70 -19.26
CA LEU A 271 -26.07 -26.95 -20.67
C LEU A 271 -24.60 -26.77 -21.01
N ASP A 272 -23.95 -27.83 -21.52
CA ASP A 272 -22.65 -27.73 -22.19
C ASP A 272 -22.84 -27.23 -23.63
N VAL A 273 -22.59 -25.94 -23.85
CA VAL A 273 -22.72 -25.29 -25.17
C VAL A 273 -21.80 -25.96 -26.20
N GLY A 274 -20.64 -26.47 -25.80
CA GLY A 274 -19.70 -27.15 -26.68
C GLY A 274 -20.21 -28.52 -27.13
N SER A 275 -20.84 -29.27 -26.23
CA SER A 275 -21.49 -30.54 -26.58
C SER A 275 -22.72 -30.33 -27.45
N LEU A 276 -23.56 -29.33 -27.12
CA LEU A 276 -24.70 -28.95 -27.96
C LEU A 276 -24.23 -28.54 -29.37
N SER A 277 -23.16 -27.75 -29.48
CA SER A 277 -22.58 -27.37 -30.77
C SER A 277 -22.22 -28.57 -31.63
N ARG A 278 -21.61 -29.60 -31.04
CA ARG A 278 -21.24 -30.83 -31.76
C ARG A 278 -22.47 -31.64 -32.18
N ALA A 279 -23.44 -31.77 -31.27
CA ALA A 279 -24.68 -32.51 -31.53
C ALA A 279 -25.51 -31.87 -32.64
N CYS A 280 -25.52 -30.54 -32.72
CA CYS A 280 -26.19 -29.80 -33.79
C CYS A 280 -25.39 -29.73 -35.10
N GLY A 281 -24.13 -30.17 -35.12
CA GLY A 281 -23.23 -29.98 -36.26
C GLY A 281 -22.93 -28.52 -36.58
N HIS A 282 -23.05 -27.62 -35.61
CA HIS A 282 -22.75 -26.20 -35.77
C HIS A 282 -21.25 -26.00 -36.05
N ALA A 283 -20.93 -24.94 -36.80
CA ALA A 283 -19.55 -24.59 -37.16
C ALA A 283 -18.67 -24.24 -35.94
N GLY A 284 -19.29 -23.95 -34.79
CA GLY A 284 -18.62 -23.75 -33.51
C GLY A 284 -19.56 -23.27 -32.41
N THR A 285 -18.99 -23.05 -31.22
CA THR A 285 -19.73 -22.57 -30.04
C THR A 285 -20.43 -21.23 -30.29
N ASP A 286 -19.84 -20.34 -31.09
CA ASP A 286 -20.41 -19.04 -31.44
C ASP A 286 -21.80 -19.17 -32.13
N GLU A 287 -21.97 -20.15 -33.03
CA GLU A 287 -23.25 -20.39 -33.69
C GLU A 287 -24.30 -20.94 -32.71
N THR A 288 -23.86 -21.77 -31.77
CA THR A 288 -24.72 -22.32 -30.72
C THR A 288 -25.17 -21.26 -29.74
N VAL A 289 -24.27 -20.35 -29.33
CA VAL A 289 -24.60 -19.17 -28.51
C VAL A 289 -25.64 -18.30 -29.19
N ALA A 290 -25.49 -18.05 -30.50
CA ALA A 290 -26.47 -17.31 -31.28
C ALA A 290 -27.83 -18.02 -31.36
N ALA A 291 -27.84 -19.35 -31.46
CA ALA A 291 -29.05 -20.16 -31.44
C ALA A 291 -29.74 -20.12 -30.06
N LEU A 292 -28.99 -20.19 -28.96
CA LEU A 292 -29.53 -20.10 -27.60
C LEU A 292 -30.14 -18.72 -27.32
N ALA A 293 -29.49 -17.64 -27.74
CA ALA A 293 -30.05 -16.29 -27.64
C ALA A 293 -31.37 -16.16 -28.42
N GLU A 294 -31.47 -16.78 -29.61
CA GLU A 294 -32.68 -16.78 -30.43
C GLU A 294 -33.81 -17.64 -29.82
N LEU A 295 -33.48 -18.79 -29.24
CA LEU A 295 -34.44 -19.62 -28.51
C LEU A 295 -34.98 -18.89 -27.27
N ARG A 296 -34.14 -18.13 -26.57
CA ARG A 296 -34.55 -17.29 -25.45
C ARG A 296 -35.50 -16.18 -25.88
N GLU A 297 -35.20 -15.48 -26.96
CA GLU A 297 -36.08 -14.44 -27.53
C GLU A 297 -37.46 -15.00 -27.88
N ARG A 298 -37.52 -16.23 -28.40
CA ARG A 298 -38.75 -16.94 -28.73
C ARG A 298 -39.42 -17.61 -27.52
N ARG A 299 -38.92 -17.38 -26.30
CA ARG A 299 -39.39 -17.97 -25.03
C ARG A 299 -39.42 -19.50 -25.04
N ALA A 300 -38.51 -20.12 -25.79
CA ALA A 300 -38.33 -21.57 -25.81
C ALA A 300 -37.42 -22.05 -24.68
N LEU A 301 -36.64 -21.14 -24.11
CA LEU A 301 -35.85 -21.34 -22.91
C LEU A 301 -35.73 -20.03 -22.13
N GLU A 302 -35.42 -20.12 -20.85
CA GLU A 302 -35.04 -18.99 -20.00
C GLU A 302 -33.61 -19.21 -19.50
N ILE A 303 -32.82 -18.15 -19.47
CA ILE A 303 -31.46 -18.15 -18.96
C ILE A 303 -31.32 -16.88 -18.15
N ASP A 304 -30.84 -16.98 -16.91
CA ASP A 304 -30.29 -15.82 -16.22
C ASP A 304 -28.90 -15.55 -16.80
N TRP A 305 -28.88 -14.72 -17.84
CA TRP A 305 -27.68 -14.44 -18.63
C TRP A 305 -27.27 -12.97 -18.47
N THR A 306 -27.29 -12.51 -17.23
CA THR A 306 -27.03 -11.13 -16.87
C THR A 306 -25.55 -10.92 -16.63
N LEU A 307 -24.95 -9.90 -17.26
CA LEU A 307 -23.55 -9.50 -17.04
C LEU A 307 -23.49 -8.19 -16.27
N SER A 308 -22.69 -8.14 -15.20
CA SER A 308 -22.48 -6.89 -14.48
C SER A 308 -21.62 -5.91 -15.29
N ALA A 309 -22.15 -4.71 -15.48
CA ALA A 309 -21.43 -3.57 -16.03
C ALA A 309 -21.03 -2.59 -14.92
N SER A 310 -19.98 -1.83 -15.16
CA SER A 310 -19.59 -0.70 -14.31
C SER A 310 -19.46 0.56 -15.15
N PRO A 311 -20.11 1.68 -14.77
CA PRO A 311 -19.96 2.94 -15.47
C PRO A 311 -18.52 3.44 -15.33
N LEU A 312 -17.99 3.96 -16.42
CA LEU A 312 -16.69 4.62 -16.43
C LEU A 312 -16.87 6.14 -16.53
N ARG A 313 -15.75 6.87 -16.42
CA ARG A 313 -15.72 8.34 -16.23
C ARG A 313 -16.56 9.14 -17.23
N LEU A 314 -16.65 8.72 -18.50
CA LEU A 314 -17.38 9.45 -19.54
C LEU A 314 -18.84 8.98 -19.71
N TRP A 315 -19.31 8.03 -18.87
CA TRP A 315 -20.69 7.52 -18.91
C TRP A 315 -21.75 8.62 -18.69
N LYS A 316 -21.49 9.54 -17.75
CA LYS A 316 -22.44 10.59 -17.36
C LYS A 316 -22.62 11.69 -18.42
N GLN A 317 -21.81 11.68 -19.48
CA GLN A 317 -21.87 12.72 -20.51
C GLN A 317 -23.11 12.59 -21.40
N PRO A 318 -23.62 13.70 -21.97
CA PRO A 318 -24.73 13.67 -22.91
C PRO A 318 -24.50 12.68 -24.07
N PRO A 319 -25.56 12.01 -24.57
CA PRO A 319 -25.44 11.07 -25.69
C PRO A 319 -24.77 11.69 -26.93
N GLU A 320 -25.00 12.98 -27.18
CA GLU A 320 -24.41 13.73 -28.30
C GLU A 320 -22.88 13.78 -28.23
N GLN A 321 -22.31 14.00 -27.04
CA GLN A 321 -20.85 14.01 -26.85
C GLN A 321 -20.24 12.60 -27.01
N THR A 322 -20.98 11.57 -26.59
CA THR A 322 -20.53 10.18 -26.77
C THR A 322 -20.51 9.80 -28.25
N LYS A 323 -21.52 10.24 -29.01
CA LYS A 323 -21.56 10.08 -30.46
C LYS A 323 -20.39 10.81 -31.12
N ALA A 324 -20.15 12.07 -30.76
CA ALA A 324 -19.03 12.84 -31.30
C ALA A 324 -17.66 12.20 -31.00
N LEU A 325 -17.47 11.58 -29.83
CA LEU A 325 -16.27 10.81 -29.52
C LEU A 325 -16.11 9.60 -30.45
N ILE A 326 -17.18 8.85 -30.69
CA ILE A 326 -17.18 7.68 -31.58
C ILE A 326 -16.85 8.11 -33.02
N ASP A 327 -17.47 9.19 -33.51
CA ASP A 327 -17.22 9.74 -34.85
C ASP A 327 -15.76 10.20 -35.00
N ALA A 328 -15.19 10.83 -33.96
CA ALA A 328 -13.78 11.22 -33.92
C ALA A 328 -12.83 10.01 -33.93
N VAL A 329 -13.18 8.93 -33.22
CA VAL A 329 -12.41 7.68 -33.22
C VAL A 329 -12.46 7.00 -34.59
N GLU A 330 -13.63 7.00 -35.25
CA GLU A 330 -13.82 6.47 -36.61
C GLU A 330 -12.90 7.15 -37.63
N GLN A 331 -12.86 8.48 -37.61
CA GLN A 331 -11.98 9.24 -38.49
C GLN A 331 -10.50 8.98 -38.18
N GLY A 332 -10.16 8.87 -36.89
CA GLY A 332 -8.81 8.57 -36.42
C GLY A 332 -8.32 7.20 -36.89
N ILE A 333 -9.11 6.15 -36.68
CA ILE A 333 -8.74 4.79 -37.10
C ILE A 333 -8.67 4.66 -38.62
N THR A 334 -9.56 5.32 -39.36
CA THR A 334 -9.56 5.29 -40.83
C THR A 334 -8.25 5.83 -41.38
N ARG A 335 -7.80 6.98 -40.86
CA ARG A 335 -6.52 7.58 -41.23
C ARG A 335 -5.34 6.71 -40.79
N LEU A 336 -5.42 6.09 -39.61
CA LEU A 336 -4.38 5.20 -39.11
C LEU A 336 -4.21 3.95 -39.98
N ILE A 337 -5.30 3.28 -40.38
CA ILE A 337 -5.29 2.10 -41.27
C ILE A 337 -4.72 2.47 -42.64
N ASN A 338 -5.09 3.63 -43.18
CA ASN A 338 -4.57 4.11 -44.46
C ASN A 338 -3.05 4.36 -44.40
N ARG A 339 -2.54 4.89 -43.28
CA ARG A 339 -1.10 5.10 -43.03
C ARG A 339 -0.35 3.79 -42.77
N ALA A 340 -1.01 2.79 -42.16
CA ALA A 340 -0.40 1.52 -41.76
C ALA A 340 -0.06 0.56 -42.93
N GLY A 341 -0.59 0.78 -44.14
CA GLY A 341 -0.25 -0.03 -45.32
C GLY A 341 1.04 0.39 -46.04
N GLY A 342 1.69 1.46 -45.60
CA GLY A 342 3.05 1.82 -46.00
C GLY A 342 4.10 1.17 -45.10
N PRO A 343 5.40 1.23 -45.47
CA PRO A 343 6.48 0.68 -44.65
C PRO A 343 6.61 1.45 -43.33
N GLY A 344 6.12 0.85 -42.23
CA GLY A 344 6.41 1.26 -40.85
C GLY A 344 6.13 2.71 -40.50
N ALA A 345 5.00 3.28 -40.95
CA ALA A 345 4.65 4.67 -40.72
C ALA A 345 4.59 5.01 -39.22
N GLU A 346 5.20 6.14 -38.85
CA GLU A 346 5.08 6.73 -37.51
C GLU A 346 4.01 7.81 -37.53
N VAL A 347 3.13 7.77 -36.53
CA VAL A 347 1.98 8.66 -36.40
C VAL A 347 1.93 9.17 -34.97
N ASP A 348 2.09 10.48 -34.78
CA ASP A 348 1.82 11.12 -33.49
C ASP A 348 0.30 11.08 -33.22
N PRO A 349 -0.15 10.48 -32.10
CA PRO A 349 -1.57 10.41 -31.75
C PRO A 349 -2.22 11.78 -31.58
N MET A 350 -1.48 12.76 -31.06
CA MET A 350 -1.99 14.11 -30.83
C MET A 350 -2.17 14.84 -32.16
N THR A 351 -1.18 14.74 -33.06
CA THR A 351 -1.33 15.26 -34.42
C THR A 351 -2.49 14.57 -35.14
N LEU A 352 -2.61 13.25 -35.05
CA LEU A 352 -3.72 12.51 -35.66
C LEU A 352 -5.09 12.99 -35.13
N MET A 353 -5.19 13.28 -33.83
CA MET A 353 -6.39 13.81 -33.18
C MET A 353 -6.72 15.24 -33.64
N GLU A 354 -5.71 16.09 -33.78
CA GLU A 354 -5.86 17.46 -34.29
C GLU A 354 -6.34 17.47 -35.74
N GLU A 355 -5.78 16.59 -36.58
CA GLU A 355 -6.13 16.54 -37.99
C GLU A 355 -7.57 16.06 -38.25
N VAL A 356 -8.16 15.28 -37.33
CA VAL A 356 -9.58 14.86 -37.40
C VAL A 356 -10.52 15.88 -36.73
N GLY A 357 -10.01 17.03 -36.30
CA GLY A 357 -10.82 18.09 -35.71
C GLY A 357 -11.41 17.75 -34.35
N ALA A 358 -10.95 16.68 -33.69
CA ALA A 358 -11.46 16.25 -32.39
C ALA A 358 -11.06 17.16 -31.22
N ALA A 359 -10.34 18.26 -31.50
CA ALA A 359 -9.77 19.18 -30.52
C ALA A 359 -9.97 20.68 -30.84
N ARG A 360 -10.84 21.07 -31.79
CA ARG A 360 -11.01 22.49 -32.19
C ARG A 360 -12.16 23.17 -31.46
N ASP A 361 -11.84 24.23 -30.71
CA ASP A 361 -12.75 25.32 -30.36
C ASP A 361 -12.71 26.37 -31.49
N GLU A 362 -13.88 26.79 -31.99
CA GLU A 362 -14.26 28.21 -32.24
C GLU A 362 -15.61 28.37 -32.97
N GLU A 363 -16.21 27.36 -33.61
CA GLU A 363 -17.52 27.54 -34.28
C GLU A 363 -18.42 26.28 -34.46
N GLY A 364 -18.23 25.21 -33.68
CA GLY A 364 -19.06 23.98 -33.80
C GLY A 364 -18.84 22.97 -32.66
N ASP A 365 -19.42 23.24 -31.50
CA ASP A 365 -18.88 22.81 -30.21
C ASP A 365 -19.39 21.44 -29.71
N VAL A 366 -18.48 20.44 -29.64
CA VAL A 366 -18.67 19.14 -28.96
C VAL A 366 -18.33 19.25 -27.46
N PHE A 367 -17.60 20.29 -27.04
CA PHE A 367 -17.05 20.50 -25.69
C PHE A 367 -17.62 21.74 -25.00
N ALA A 368 -18.78 22.23 -25.43
CA ALA A 368 -19.42 23.42 -24.90
C ALA A 368 -19.70 23.23 -23.40
N GLY A 369 -18.99 23.97 -22.56
CA GLY A 369 -19.12 23.88 -21.10
C GLY A 369 -18.40 22.68 -20.46
N ALA A 370 -17.60 21.91 -21.21
CA ALA A 370 -16.78 20.82 -20.66
C ALA A 370 -15.55 21.38 -19.93
N THR A 371 -15.32 20.88 -18.72
CA THR A 371 -14.14 21.16 -17.88
C THR A 371 -12.85 20.66 -18.53
N GLU A 372 -11.69 21.21 -18.16
CA GLU A 372 -10.39 20.76 -18.68
C GLU A 372 -10.12 19.27 -18.37
N ASP A 373 -10.69 18.73 -17.30
CA ASP A 373 -10.59 17.30 -16.99
C ASP A 373 -11.47 16.42 -17.86
N GLU A 374 -12.65 16.91 -18.27
CA GLU A 374 -13.49 16.23 -19.26
C GLU A 374 -12.81 16.22 -20.62
N ARG A 375 -12.19 17.35 -21.02
CA ARG A 375 -11.33 17.44 -22.22
C ARG A 375 -10.17 16.46 -22.14
N LYS A 376 -9.46 16.37 -21.01
CA LYS A 376 -8.37 15.39 -20.81
C LYS A 376 -8.86 13.95 -20.84
N SER A 377 -9.98 13.65 -20.19
CA SER A 377 -10.59 12.32 -20.19
C SER A 377 -11.05 11.91 -21.59
N PHE A 378 -11.56 12.85 -22.38
CA PHE A 378 -11.89 12.63 -23.79
C PHE A 378 -10.65 12.32 -24.62
N ARG A 379 -9.56 13.12 -24.50
CA ARG A 379 -8.29 12.84 -25.19
C ARG A 379 -7.75 11.44 -24.88
N GLN A 380 -7.80 11.03 -23.61
CA GLN A 380 -7.43 9.68 -23.18
C GLN A 380 -8.34 8.61 -23.78
N ALA A 381 -9.66 8.82 -23.73
CA ALA A 381 -10.63 7.89 -24.27
C ALA A 381 -10.49 7.72 -25.78
N TRP A 382 -10.29 8.82 -26.53
CA TRP A 382 -10.02 8.79 -27.96
C TRP A 382 -8.74 8.00 -28.26
N THR A 383 -7.65 8.31 -27.56
CA THR A 383 -6.35 7.67 -27.76
C THR A 383 -6.43 6.16 -27.48
N TRP A 384 -7.06 5.76 -26.38
CA TRP A 384 -7.24 4.35 -26.02
C TRP A 384 -8.21 3.65 -26.97
N ALA A 385 -9.28 4.30 -27.41
CA ALA A 385 -10.26 3.73 -28.33
C ALA A 385 -9.65 3.50 -29.71
N VAL A 386 -8.92 4.47 -30.27
CA VAL A 386 -8.20 4.31 -31.54
C VAL A 386 -7.17 3.18 -31.43
N LYS A 387 -6.40 3.11 -30.34
CA LYS A 387 -5.45 2.02 -30.11
C LYS A 387 -6.13 0.65 -29.98
N SER A 388 -7.20 0.56 -29.20
CA SER A 388 -7.98 -0.68 -28.98
C SER A 388 -8.61 -1.17 -30.28
N LEU A 389 -9.16 -0.25 -31.07
CA LEU A 389 -9.77 -0.52 -32.37
C LEU A 389 -8.72 -0.94 -33.39
N ALA A 390 -7.56 -0.27 -33.43
CA ALA A 390 -6.42 -0.64 -34.27
C ALA A 390 -6.00 -2.09 -34.03
N LEU A 391 -5.76 -2.47 -32.77
CA LEU A 391 -5.41 -3.85 -32.40
C LEU A 391 -6.51 -4.84 -32.77
N SER A 392 -7.78 -4.48 -32.55
CA SER A 392 -8.93 -5.33 -32.89
C SER A 392 -9.12 -5.51 -34.40
N CYS A 393 -8.65 -4.55 -35.19
CA CYS A 393 -8.65 -4.58 -36.66
C CYS A 393 -7.41 -5.25 -37.26
N GLY A 394 -6.50 -5.76 -36.42
CA GLY A 394 -5.27 -6.41 -36.86
C GLY A 394 -4.12 -5.43 -37.17
N VAL A 395 -4.27 -4.15 -36.83
CA VAL A 395 -3.19 -3.16 -36.95
C VAL A 395 -2.23 -3.35 -35.79
N TYR A 396 -0.98 -3.66 -36.11
CA TYR A 396 0.09 -3.68 -35.13
C TYR A 396 0.48 -2.25 -34.79
N LEU A 397 0.54 -1.92 -33.50
CA LEU A 397 0.79 -0.56 -33.01
C LEU A 397 1.81 -0.59 -31.86
N ARG A 398 2.93 0.09 -32.05
CA ARG A 398 4.00 0.23 -31.06
C ARG A 398 4.21 1.69 -30.69
N GLN A 399 4.28 1.98 -29.40
CA GLN A 399 4.58 3.32 -28.91
C GLN A 399 6.10 3.53 -28.91
N VAL A 400 6.55 4.57 -29.58
CA VAL A 400 7.95 4.98 -29.72
C VAL A 400 8.10 6.36 -29.08
N SER A 401 9.10 6.53 -28.22
CA SER A 401 9.38 7.83 -27.60
C SER A 401 10.49 8.54 -28.36
N HIS A 402 10.22 9.75 -28.83
CA HIS A 402 11.21 10.65 -29.41
C HIS A 402 11.55 11.76 -28.40
N THR A 403 12.62 12.50 -28.65
CA THR A 403 13.02 13.67 -27.85
C THR A 403 11.94 14.76 -27.80
N GLU A 404 11.02 14.79 -28.77
CA GLU A 404 9.96 15.80 -28.92
C GLU A 404 8.56 15.30 -28.55
N GLY A 405 8.37 14.01 -28.22
CA GLY A 405 7.04 13.47 -27.91
C GLY A 405 6.89 11.95 -28.07
N LEU A 406 5.65 11.47 -28.00
CA LEU A 406 5.27 10.05 -28.13
C LEU A 406 4.64 9.81 -29.51
N ALA A 407 5.20 8.89 -30.29
CA ALA A 407 4.65 8.47 -31.59
C ALA A 407 4.17 7.02 -31.58
N TRP A 408 3.27 6.67 -32.50
CA TRP A 408 2.86 5.30 -32.78
C TRP A 408 3.46 4.82 -34.10
N ARG A 409 4.29 3.78 -34.05
CA ARG A 409 4.69 3.03 -35.24
C ARG A 409 3.61 2.01 -35.55
N VAL A 410 3.02 2.10 -36.74
CA VAL A 410 1.91 1.23 -37.16
C VAL A 410 2.29 0.35 -38.35
N ARG A 411 1.81 -0.90 -38.34
CA ARG A 411 1.94 -1.85 -39.45
C ARG A 411 0.64 -2.61 -39.66
N LEU A 412 0.25 -2.77 -40.92
CA LEU A 412 -0.84 -3.63 -41.35
C LEU A 412 -0.54 -4.13 -42.77
N PRO A 413 -0.61 -5.44 -43.07
CA PRO A 413 -0.45 -5.92 -44.44
C PRO A 413 -1.44 -5.23 -45.40
N ALA A 414 -0.98 -4.79 -46.56
CA ALA A 414 -1.81 -4.07 -47.53
C ALA A 414 -3.05 -4.89 -47.98
N SER A 415 -2.92 -6.22 -48.02
CA SER A 415 -4.01 -7.16 -48.31
C SER A 415 -5.13 -7.15 -47.26
N GLU A 416 -4.85 -6.72 -46.03
CA GLU A 416 -5.77 -6.71 -44.89
C GLU A 416 -6.41 -5.33 -44.64
N GLN A 417 -5.97 -4.25 -45.30
CA GLN A 417 -6.50 -2.89 -45.11
C GLN A 417 -8.02 -2.80 -45.32
N ARG A 418 -8.54 -3.38 -46.40
CA ARG A 418 -9.99 -3.36 -46.69
C ARG A 418 -10.79 -4.10 -45.61
N LYS A 419 -10.25 -5.21 -45.10
CA LYS A 419 -10.87 -5.99 -44.02
C LYS A 419 -10.80 -5.25 -42.69
N ALA A 420 -9.70 -4.56 -42.42
CA ALA A 420 -9.52 -3.73 -41.23
C ALA A 420 -10.52 -2.56 -41.18
N HIS A 421 -10.74 -1.87 -42.31
CA HIS A 421 -11.77 -0.81 -42.41
C HIS A 421 -13.18 -1.35 -42.13
N GLN A 422 -13.59 -2.42 -42.82
CA GLN A 422 -14.90 -3.04 -42.60
C GLN A 422 -15.08 -3.55 -41.16
N ARG A 423 -13.99 -4.02 -40.53
CA ARG A 423 -14.01 -4.46 -39.14
C ARG A 423 -14.12 -3.30 -38.16
N ALA A 424 -13.46 -2.18 -38.43
CA ALA A 424 -13.53 -0.98 -37.61
C ALA A 424 -14.95 -0.40 -37.59
N GLU A 425 -15.56 -0.24 -38.78
CA GLU A 425 -16.93 0.25 -38.95
C GLU A 425 -17.94 -0.59 -38.15
N LYS A 426 -17.88 -1.91 -38.30
CA LYS A 426 -18.75 -2.85 -37.56
C LYS A 426 -18.54 -2.78 -36.04
N LEU A 427 -17.30 -2.71 -35.57
CA LEU A 427 -17.04 -2.63 -34.13
C LEU A 427 -17.54 -1.31 -33.52
N LEU A 428 -17.43 -0.20 -34.27
CA LEU A 428 -17.98 1.10 -33.86
C LEU A 428 -19.51 1.09 -33.84
N GLN A 429 -20.15 0.48 -34.83
CA GLN A 429 -21.61 0.30 -34.83
C GLN A 429 -22.08 -0.54 -33.64
N ALA A 430 -21.38 -1.64 -33.34
CA ALA A 430 -21.70 -2.48 -32.19
C ALA A 430 -21.50 -1.74 -30.85
N VAL A 431 -20.39 -1.01 -30.66
CA VAL A 431 -20.15 -0.30 -29.40
C VAL A 431 -21.17 0.83 -29.17
N HIS A 432 -21.57 1.52 -30.25
CA HIS A 432 -22.59 2.55 -30.18
C HIS A 432 -23.96 1.98 -29.76
N GLY A 433 -24.35 0.84 -30.35
CA GLY A 433 -25.56 0.13 -29.96
C GLY A 433 -25.54 -0.31 -28.49
N LEU A 434 -24.41 -0.87 -28.04
CA LEU A 434 -24.22 -1.31 -26.65
C LEU A 434 -24.44 -0.15 -25.67
N ILE A 435 -23.74 0.96 -25.88
CA ILE A 435 -23.85 2.14 -25.01
C ILE A 435 -25.28 2.67 -25.01
N THR A 436 -25.93 2.71 -26.17
CA THR A 436 -27.31 3.19 -26.30
C THR A 436 -28.30 2.31 -25.55
N GLN A 437 -28.14 0.99 -25.64
CA GLN A 437 -28.97 0.02 -24.94
C GLN A 437 -28.86 0.19 -23.43
N VAL A 438 -27.65 0.18 -22.88
CA VAL A 438 -27.44 0.29 -21.42
C VAL A 438 -27.91 1.65 -20.87
N ARG A 439 -27.84 2.72 -21.67
CA ARG A 439 -28.41 4.03 -21.28
C ARG A 439 -29.94 4.02 -21.19
N ARG A 440 -30.61 3.16 -21.97
CA ARG A 440 -32.07 3.05 -22.01
C ARG A 440 -32.61 2.37 -20.75
N ASP A 441 -31.86 1.42 -20.19
CA ASP A 441 -32.30 0.58 -19.07
C ASP A 441 -32.21 1.28 -17.70
N GLY A 442 -31.59 2.47 -17.63
CA GLY A 442 -31.60 3.38 -16.48
C GLY A 442 -30.39 3.24 -15.52
N PRO A 443 -30.13 4.23 -14.64
CA PRO A 443 -28.90 4.31 -13.83
C PRO A 443 -28.86 3.40 -12.59
N GLU A 444 -29.94 2.70 -12.26
CA GLU A 444 -30.07 1.98 -10.98
C GLU A 444 -29.60 0.52 -11.02
N THR A 445 -29.48 -0.10 -12.21
CA THR A 445 -28.99 -1.47 -12.36
C THR A 445 -28.04 -1.53 -13.57
N PHE A 446 -26.73 -1.42 -13.33
CA PHE A 446 -25.71 -1.60 -14.37
C PHE A 446 -25.55 -3.09 -14.70
N SER A 447 -26.59 -3.68 -15.28
CA SER A 447 -26.66 -5.08 -15.66
C SER A 447 -27.06 -5.17 -17.12
N VAL A 448 -26.33 -5.95 -17.90
CA VAL A 448 -26.55 -6.08 -19.35
C VAL A 448 -26.87 -7.52 -19.67
N ASP A 449 -27.97 -7.72 -20.37
CA ASP A 449 -28.36 -9.03 -20.85
C ASP A 449 -27.41 -9.53 -21.96
N ALA A 450 -26.78 -10.69 -21.74
CA ALA A 450 -25.85 -11.27 -22.70
C ALA A 450 -26.54 -11.76 -23.99
N GLY A 451 -27.81 -12.15 -23.92
CA GLY A 451 -28.59 -12.50 -25.11
C GLY A 451 -28.77 -11.30 -26.03
N ASP A 452 -29.05 -10.12 -25.46
CA ASP A 452 -29.13 -8.87 -26.21
C ASP A 452 -27.78 -8.46 -26.78
N LEU A 453 -26.67 -8.67 -26.04
CA LEU A 453 -25.31 -8.46 -26.57
C LEU A 453 -25.01 -9.36 -27.77
N VAL A 454 -25.38 -10.64 -27.68
CA VAL A 454 -25.23 -11.60 -28.77
C VAL A 454 -26.01 -11.14 -30.00
N LYS A 455 -27.27 -10.72 -29.81
CA LYS A 455 -28.14 -10.20 -30.87
C LYS A 455 -27.53 -8.97 -31.52
N LEU A 456 -27.10 -8.00 -30.72
CA LEU A 456 -26.49 -6.76 -31.18
C LEU A 456 -25.24 -7.02 -32.03
N VAL A 457 -24.35 -7.92 -31.61
CA VAL A 457 -23.16 -8.29 -32.39
C VAL A 457 -23.55 -9.06 -33.66
N LYS A 458 -24.51 -9.99 -33.56
CA LYS A 458 -25.02 -10.81 -34.69
C LYS A 458 -25.59 -9.94 -35.81
N GLU A 459 -26.39 -8.93 -35.48
CA GLU A 459 -27.02 -8.00 -36.42
C GLU A 459 -25.97 -7.19 -37.21
N VAL A 460 -24.91 -6.73 -36.52
CA VAL A 460 -23.86 -5.91 -37.12
C VAL A 460 -22.87 -6.75 -37.95
N HIS A 461 -22.45 -7.92 -37.44
CA HIS A 461 -21.41 -8.72 -38.09
C HIS A 461 -21.93 -9.76 -39.09
N ARG A 462 -23.25 -9.92 -39.23
CA ARG A 462 -23.92 -11.01 -39.98
C ARG A 462 -23.52 -12.40 -39.44
N GLY A 463 -23.73 -12.57 -38.13
CA GLY A 463 -23.33 -13.74 -37.37
C GLY A 463 -22.63 -13.34 -36.07
N PHE A 464 -22.83 -14.12 -35.02
CA PHE A 464 -22.16 -13.88 -33.74
C PHE A 464 -20.76 -14.48 -33.76
N ARG A 465 -19.79 -13.77 -33.17
CA ARG A 465 -18.48 -14.31 -32.82
C ARG A 465 -18.04 -13.75 -31.49
N THR A 466 -17.62 -14.61 -30.55
CA THR A 466 -17.19 -14.18 -29.20
C THR A 466 -16.07 -13.13 -29.27
N ARG A 467 -15.10 -13.32 -30.19
CA ARG A 467 -14.00 -12.35 -30.39
C ARG A 467 -14.46 -10.94 -30.79
N ASP A 468 -15.61 -10.83 -31.47
CA ASP A 468 -16.15 -9.56 -31.96
C ASP A 468 -16.88 -8.86 -30.80
N LEU A 469 -17.62 -9.60 -29.97
CA LEU A 469 -18.14 -9.11 -28.70
C LEU A 469 -17.02 -8.61 -27.77
N ASP A 470 -15.97 -9.39 -27.55
CA ASP A 470 -14.85 -8.99 -26.70
C ASP A 470 -14.19 -7.70 -27.18
N ALA A 471 -14.08 -7.53 -28.51
CA ALA A 471 -13.56 -6.31 -29.11
C ALA A 471 -14.50 -5.12 -28.86
N THR A 472 -15.82 -5.32 -28.97
CA THR A 472 -16.84 -4.32 -28.63
C THR A 472 -16.77 -3.91 -27.15
N LEU A 473 -16.66 -4.88 -26.22
CA LEU A 473 -16.55 -4.61 -24.78
C LEU A 473 -15.26 -3.87 -24.43
N ARG A 474 -14.12 -4.28 -25.02
CA ARG A 474 -12.85 -3.56 -24.87
C ARG A 474 -12.93 -2.14 -25.42
N LEU A 475 -13.62 -1.94 -26.54
CA LEU A 475 -13.81 -0.62 -27.12
C LEU A 475 -14.69 0.27 -26.25
N ALA A 476 -15.77 -0.26 -25.66
CA ALA A 476 -16.62 0.47 -24.70
C ALA A 476 -15.81 0.93 -23.47
N SER A 477 -14.92 0.06 -22.98
CA SER A 477 -14.02 0.39 -21.87
C SER A 477 -12.97 1.41 -22.27
N ALA A 478 -12.41 1.31 -23.48
CA ALA A 478 -11.43 2.25 -24.02
C ALA A 478 -12.03 3.65 -24.23
N LEU A 479 -13.27 3.73 -24.68
CA LEU A 479 -14.09 4.94 -24.75
C LEU A 479 -14.45 5.51 -23.37
N ARG A 480 -14.08 4.81 -22.28
CA ARG A 480 -14.41 5.16 -20.89
C ARG A 480 -15.90 5.32 -20.64
N GLN A 481 -16.72 4.52 -21.33
CA GLN A 481 -18.17 4.49 -21.15
C GLN A 481 -18.58 3.39 -20.16
N LEU A 482 -18.22 2.13 -20.44
CA LEU A 482 -18.64 0.97 -19.65
C LEU A 482 -17.50 -0.06 -19.54
N SER A 483 -17.42 -0.75 -18.41
CA SER A 483 -16.57 -1.93 -18.24
C SER A 483 -17.45 -3.14 -17.91
N ILE A 484 -17.36 -4.20 -18.72
CA ILE A 484 -17.95 -5.52 -18.46
C ILE A 484 -16.79 -6.50 -18.44
N ARG A 485 -16.65 -7.27 -17.35
CA ARG A 485 -15.48 -8.14 -17.09
C ARG A 485 -15.83 -9.63 -16.99
N GLU A 486 -17.12 -9.93 -16.97
CA GLU A 486 -17.65 -11.28 -16.94
C GLU A 486 -17.58 -11.91 -18.34
N GLU A 487 -17.34 -13.22 -18.39
CA GLU A 487 -17.33 -13.97 -19.64
C GLU A 487 -18.74 -14.37 -20.05
N LEU A 488 -18.99 -14.36 -21.35
CA LEU A 488 -20.29 -14.77 -21.89
C LEU A 488 -20.61 -16.24 -21.61
N LEU A 489 -19.58 -17.10 -21.65
CA LEU A 489 -19.66 -18.53 -21.32
C LEU A 489 -18.61 -18.86 -20.26
N PRO A 490 -18.93 -18.72 -18.98
CA PRO A 490 -18.03 -19.12 -17.91
C PRO A 490 -17.78 -20.64 -17.94
N SER A 491 -16.54 -21.03 -17.67
CA SER A 491 -16.19 -22.41 -17.36
C SER A 491 -16.59 -22.74 -15.93
N HIS A 492 -17.18 -23.92 -15.70
CA HIS A 492 -17.52 -24.42 -14.37
C HIS A 492 -17.05 -25.86 -14.18
N TYR A 493 -16.71 -26.18 -12.93
CA TYR A 493 -16.58 -27.53 -12.43
C TYR A 493 -17.89 -27.95 -11.81
N GLU A 494 -18.39 -29.11 -12.19
CA GLU A 494 -19.46 -29.79 -11.47
C GLU A 494 -18.82 -30.79 -10.53
N ILE A 495 -19.09 -30.65 -9.25
CA ILE A 495 -18.55 -31.53 -8.21
C ILE A 495 -19.69 -32.16 -7.40
N ALA A 496 -19.45 -33.39 -6.96
CA ALA A 496 -20.27 -34.05 -5.96
C ALA A 496 -19.48 -34.06 -4.64
N LEU A 497 -19.99 -33.40 -3.61
CA LEU A 497 -19.41 -33.40 -2.28
C LEU A 497 -19.62 -34.76 -1.60
N GLN A 498 -18.64 -35.16 -0.79
CA GLN A 498 -18.64 -36.43 -0.06
C GLN A 498 -18.27 -36.22 1.41
N GLY A 499 -19.09 -36.77 2.30
CA GLY A 499 -18.86 -36.78 3.75
C GLY A 499 -18.87 -35.40 4.42
N ASP A 500 -18.85 -35.39 5.76
CA ASP A 500 -18.97 -34.18 6.58
C ASP A 500 -17.62 -33.62 7.09
N SER A 501 -16.52 -34.34 6.91
CA SER A 501 -15.17 -33.92 7.31
C SER A 501 -14.64 -32.76 6.45
N ALA A 502 -13.92 -31.79 7.02
CA ALA A 502 -13.41 -30.63 6.28
C ALA A 502 -11.93 -30.82 5.88
N GLY A 503 -11.51 -30.19 4.77
CA GLY A 503 -10.11 -30.30 4.29
C GLY A 503 -9.56 -31.74 4.28
N PHE A 504 -8.44 -31.96 4.94
CA PHE A 504 -7.75 -33.26 5.05
C PHE A 504 -8.03 -34.02 6.35
N ASP A 505 -9.06 -33.68 7.13
CA ASP A 505 -9.35 -34.31 8.42
C ASP A 505 -9.41 -35.86 8.31
N GLY A 506 -8.41 -36.59 8.83
CA GLY A 506 -8.32 -38.05 8.71
C GLY A 506 -7.42 -38.59 7.58
N HIS A 507 -6.75 -37.71 6.84
CA HIS A 507 -5.74 -38.01 5.81
C HIS A 507 -4.42 -37.26 6.05
N PRO A 508 -3.71 -37.49 7.17
CA PRO A 508 -2.43 -36.82 7.45
C PRO A 508 -1.38 -37.03 6.36
N GLU A 509 -1.41 -38.17 5.66
CA GLU A 509 -0.53 -38.50 4.55
C GLU A 509 -0.68 -37.53 3.36
N LEU A 510 -1.87 -36.96 3.13
CA LEU A 510 -2.09 -36.00 2.06
C LEU A 510 -1.57 -34.60 2.42
N ALA A 511 -1.64 -34.23 3.71
CA ALA A 511 -1.03 -33.01 4.20
C ALA A 511 0.50 -33.07 4.04
N GLU A 512 1.13 -34.21 4.36
CA GLU A 512 2.55 -34.45 4.13
C GLU A 512 2.91 -34.42 2.64
N LYS A 513 2.09 -35.05 1.78
CA LYS A 513 2.28 -35.02 0.32
C LYS A 513 2.18 -33.60 -0.24
N LEU A 514 1.21 -32.79 0.20
CA LEU A 514 1.08 -31.39 -0.21
C LEU A 514 2.28 -30.56 0.25
N ALA A 515 2.71 -30.74 1.50
CA ALA A 515 3.91 -30.09 2.02
C ALA A 515 5.15 -30.46 1.20
N SER A 516 5.32 -31.74 0.86
CA SER A 516 6.41 -32.23 0.00
C SER A 516 6.41 -31.58 -1.39
N VAL A 517 5.23 -31.44 -2.03
CA VAL A 517 5.11 -30.76 -3.33
C VAL A 517 5.52 -29.28 -3.25
N ASN A 518 5.09 -28.57 -2.20
CA ASN A 518 5.47 -27.17 -1.98
C ASN A 518 6.99 -27.03 -1.70
N SER A 519 7.55 -27.92 -0.88
CA SER A 519 8.98 -27.99 -0.60
C SER A 519 9.81 -28.29 -1.85
N HIS A 520 9.31 -29.17 -2.74
CA HIS A 520 9.97 -29.46 -4.01
C HIS A 520 10.03 -28.23 -4.92
N ALA A 521 8.93 -27.47 -5.03
CA ALA A 521 8.92 -26.22 -5.79
C ALA A 521 9.88 -25.16 -5.20
N GLU A 522 10.04 -25.12 -3.87
CA GLU A 522 11.05 -24.29 -3.19
C GLU A 522 12.47 -24.71 -3.54
N ALA A 523 12.76 -26.00 -3.44
CA ALA A 523 14.07 -26.58 -3.73
C ALA A 523 14.52 -26.21 -5.15
N ARG A 524 13.64 -26.36 -6.14
CA ARG A 524 13.93 -26.04 -7.55
C ARG A 524 14.26 -24.56 -7.79
N LEU A 525 13.63 -23.66 -7.04
CA LEU A 525 13.94 -22.23 -7.12
C LEU A 525 15.33 -21.95 -6.54
N ILE A 526 15.68 -22.60 -5.43
CA ILE A 526 17.01 -22.48 -4.81
C ILE A 526 18.09 -23.08 -5.70
N VAL A 527 17.81 -24.19 -6.39
CA VAL A 527 18.72 -24.75 -7.41
C VAL A 527 19.05 -23.70 -8.47
N MET A 528 18.07 -22.93 -8.94
CA MET A 528 18.31 -21.87 -9.92
C MET A 528 19.16 -20.73 -9.35
N GLU A 529 18.93 -20.34 -8.08
CA GLU A 529 19.73 -19.33 -7.39
C GLU A 529 21.18 -19.79 -7.15
N ALA A 530 21.36 -21.04 -6.75
CA ALA A 530 22.67 -21.67 -6.62
C ALA A 530 23.40 -21.77 -7.97
N PHE A 531 22.71 -22.20 -9.03
CA PHE A 531 23.26 -22.28 -10.39
C PHE A 531 23.81 -20.93 -10.89
N CYS A 532 23.12 -19.83 -10.57
CA CYS A 532 23.57 -18.48 -10.92
C CYS A 532 24.85 -18.07 -10.18
N ALA A 533 25.07 -18.58 -8.97
CA ALA A 533 26.19 -18.22 -8.11
C ALA A 533 27.43 -19.10 -8.32
N ILE A 534 27.28 -20.36 -8.74
CA ILE A 534 28.44 -21.25 -8.94
C ILE A 534 29.32 -20.86 -10.16
N PRO A 535 30.64 -21.11 -10.09
CA PRO A 535 31.57 -20.83 -11.19
C PRO A 535 31.24 -21.59 -12.47
N GLU A 536 31.56 -21.02 -13.65
CA GLU A 536 31.24 -21.64 -14.95
C GLU A 536 31.78 -23.07 -15.08
N ALA A 537 32.99 -23.34 -14.58
CA ALA A 537 33.61 -24.66 -14.62
C ALA A 537 32.81 -25.76 -13.88
N ALA A 538 32.03 -25.38 -12.85
CA ALA A 538 31.24 -26.32 -12.04
C ALA A 538 29.82 -26.53 -12.59
N ARG A 539 29.33 -25.65 -13.49
CA ARG A 539 27.93 -25.65 -13.95
C ARG A 539 27.52 -26.94 -14.66
N ASP A 540 28.41 -27.52 -15.46
CA ASP A 540 28.11 -28.74 -16.23
C ASP A 540 27.92 -29.97 -15.32
N GLY A 541 28.78 -30.11 -14.30
CA GLY A 541 28.61 -31.12 -13.25
C GLY A 541 27.34 -30.91 -12.43
N PHE A 542 27.06 -29.65 -12.07
CA PHE A 542 25.87 -29.27 -11.29
C PHE A 542 24.57 -29.59 -12.04
N VAL A 543 24.47 -29.23 -13.33
CA VAL A 543 23.28 -29.54 -14.15
C VAL A 543 23.06 -31.04 -14.25
N ARG A 544 24.11 -31.84 -14.51
CA ARG A 544 23.97 -33.30 -14.60
C ARG A 544 23.53 -33.94 -13.28
N GLY A 545 24.08 -33.49 -12.16
CA GLY A 545 23.71 -34.00 -10.85
C GLY A 545 22.27 -33.63 -10.46
N TYR A 546 21.86 -32.38 -10.69
CA TYR A 546 20.48 -31.96 -10.47
C TYR A 546 19.49 -32.76 -11.32
N MET A 547 19.78 -32.97 -12.60
CA MET A 547 18.91 -33.75 -13.50
C MET A 547 18.82 -35.25 -13.15
N ALA A 548 19.70 -35.76 -12.29
CA ALA A 548 19.65 -37.14 -11.80
C ALA A 548 18.75 -37.30 -10.57
N CYS A 549 18.39 -36.20 -9.89
CA CYS A 549 17.54 -36.21 -8.70
C CYS A 549 16.08 -36.51 -9.07
N ARG A 550 15.38 -37.27 -8.23
CA ARG A 550 14.01 -37.76 -8.49
C ARG A 550 12.95 -37.08 -7.64
N ASP A 551 13.33 -36.57 -6.47
CA ASP A 551 12.42 -35.96 -5.50
C ASP A 551 13.09 -34.77 -4.77
N ALA A 552 12.35 -34.14 -3.84
CA ALA A 552 12.83 -32.99 -3.09
C ALA A 552 14.00 -33.32 -2.15
N GLU A 553 13.98 -34.50 -1.53
CA GLU A 553 15.01 -34.92 -0.57
C GLU A 553 16.34 -35.17 -1.29
N GLU A 554 16.30 -35.82 -2.45
CA GLU A 554 17.48 -36.03 -3.30
C GLU A 554 18.04 -34.69 -3.81
N VAL A 555 17.18 -33.73 -4.19
CA VAL A 555 17.61 -32.38 -4.60
C VAL A 555 18.27 -31.64 -3.43
N GLU A 556 17.71 -31.73 -2.23
CA GLU A 556 18.29 -31.12 -1.03
C GLU A 556 19.65 -31.76 -0.69
N ALA A 557 19.72 -33.09 -0.64
CA ALA A 557 20.96 -33.82 -0.39
C ALA A 557 22.03 -33.49 -1.43
N PHE A 558 21.64 -33.40 -2.71
CA PHE A 558 22.50 -32.98 -3.80
C PHE A 558 23.03 -31.56 -3.61
N LEU A 559 22.15 -30.60 -3.28
CA LEU A 559 22.55 -29.23 -3.00
C LEU A 559 23.56 -29.18 -1.86
N VAL A 560 23.26 -29.84 -0.73
CA VAL A 560 24.15 -29.88 0.44
C VAL A 560 25.51 -30.48 0.10
N GLN A 561 25.54 -31.60 -0.64
CA GLN A 561 26.77 -32.26 -1.05
C GLN A 561 27.60 -31.40 -2.00
N GLN A 562 27.00 -30.87 -3.06
CA GLN A 562 27.71 -30.09 -4.08
C GLN A 562 28.21 -28.75 -3.53
N LEU A 563 27.37 -28.07 -2.76
CA LEU A 563 27.71 -26.79 -2.14
C LEU A 563 28.80 -26.95 -1.08
N GLY A 564 28.83 -28.08 -0.37
CA GLY A 564 29.92 -28.42 0.56
C GLY A 564 31.27 -28.71 -0.12
N THR A 565 31.28 -29.27 -1.34
CA THR A 565 32.53 -29.47 -2.11
C THR A 565 33.09 -28.21 -2.76
N ILE A 566 32.27 -27.16 -2.93
CA ILE A 566 32.69 -25.88 -3.55
C ILE A 566 33.31 -24.93 -2.50
N SER A 567 33.16 -25.21 -1.20
CA SER A 567 33.54 -24.31 -0.10
C SER A 567 35.04 -24.22 0.20
N GLU A 568 35.91 -24.98 -0.47
CA GLU A 568 37.33 -25.03 -0.11
C GLU A 568 38.20 -23.95 -0.80
N GLU A 569 37.71 -23.25 -1.84
CA GLU A 569 38.57 -22.37 -2.66
C GLU A 569 38.17 -20.87 -2.72
N ASP A 570 36.96 -20.46 -2.30
CA ASP A 570 36.50 -19.05 -2.40
C ASP A 570 35.59 -18.60 -1.23
N THR A 571 36.07 -17.68 -0.37
CA THR A 571 35.43 -17.29 0.91
C THR A 571 34.05 -16.65 0.73
N HIS A 572 33.87 -15.78 -0.27
CA HIS A 572 32.60 -15.07 -0.51
C HIS A 572 31.51 -15.96 -1.10
N LEU A 573 31.88 -16.93 -1.95
CA LEU A 573 30.93 -17.90 -2.48
C LEU A 573 30.48 -18.85 -1.36
N SER A 574 31.40 -19.24 -0.47
CA SER A 574 31.09 -20.06 0.71
C SER A 574 30.07 -19.38 1.63
N GLU A 575 30.26 -18.09 1.97
CA GLU A 575 29.30 -17.33 2.80
C GLU A 575 27.91 -17.21 2.15
N PHE A 576 27.84 -16.95 0.84
CA PHE A 576 26.59 -16.86 0.11
C PHE A 576 25.85 -18.20 0.06
N VAL A 577 26.58 -19.27 -0.23
CA VAL A 577 26.07 -20.64 -0.30
C VAL A 577 25.60 -21.13 1.07
N GLU A 578 26.34 -20.83 2.12
CA GLU A 578 25.95 -21.12 3.50
C GLU A 578 24.68 -20.31 3.89
N SER A 579 24.59 -19.04 3.50
CA SER A 579 23.37 -18.23 3.70
C SER A 579 22.15 -18.76 2.94
N LEU A 580 22.35 -19.39 1.78
CA LEU A 580 21.29 -20.05 1.00
C LEU A 580 20.77 -21.30 1.70
N LEU A 581 21.67 -22.16 2.15
CA LEU A 581 21.33 -23.38 2.89
C LEU A 581 20.69 -23.07 4.24
N ARG A 582 21.20 -22.06 4.98
CA ARG A 582 20.62 -21.59 6.26
C ARG A 582 19.19 -21.04 6.11
N ARG A 583 18.92 -20.31 5.01
CA ARG A 583 17.56 -19.80 4.71
C ARG A 583 16.60 -20.93 4.33
N TYR A 584 17.06 -21.93 3.60
CA TYR A 584 16.23 -23.08 3.19
C TYR A 584 15.86 -23.99 4.36
N ARG A 585 16.81 -24.26 5.26
CA ARG A 585 16.62 -25.15 6.41
C ARG A 585 15.84 -24.54 7.58
N GLY A 586 15.41 -23.28 7.50
CA GLY A 586 14.78 -22.56 8.61
C GLY A 586 15.74 -22.20 9.76
N GLU A 587 17.02 -22.54 9.65
CA GLU A 587 18.06 -22.30 10.67
C GLU A 587 18.19 -20.81 11.03
N ALA A 588 17.95 -19.90 10.08
CA ALA A 588 18.00 -18.45 10.33
C ALA A 588 16.86 -17.95 11.26
N VAL A 589 15.69 -18.60 11.21
CA VAL A 589 14.58 -18.32 12.13
C VAL A 589 14.90 -18.88 13.52
N ASP A 590 15.46 -20.09 13.57
CA ASP A 590 15.90 -20.71 14.83
C ASP A 590 17.07 -19.96 15.49
N GLU A 591 18.00 -19.41 14.71
CA GLU A 591 19.08 -18.53 15.18
C GLU A 591 18.49 -17.21 15.70
N HIS A 592 17.51 -16.61 15.01
CA HIS A 592 16.80 -15.44 15.51
C HIS A 592 16.10 -15.72 16.84
N PHE A 593 15.53 -16.91 17.02
CA PHE A 593 14.93 -17.34 18.28
C PHE A 593 15.95 -17.73 19.35
N SER A 594 17.16 -18.14 18.98
CA SER A 594 18.20 -18.59 19.91
C SER A 594 18.51 -17.54 20.98
N ARG A 595 18.59 -16.25 20.60
CA ARG A 595 18.83 -15.14 21.53
C ARG A 595 17.75 -15.00 22.61
N PHE A 596 16.53 -15.46 22.34
CA PHE A 596 15.44 -15.48 23.31
C PHE A 596 15.43 -16.77 24.11
N LYS A 597 15.73 -17.92 23.48
CA LYS A 597 15.85 -19.23 24.13
C LYS A 597 16.95 -19.24 25.21
N THR A 598 18.06 -18.53 24.97
CA THR A 598 19.21 -18.43 25.90
C THR A 598 19.27 -17.08 26.63
N SER A 599 18.20 -16.28 26.59
CA SER A 599 18.14 -14.97 27.24
C SER A 599 18.20 -15.09 28.77
N GLU A 600 18.79 -14.10 29.44
CA GLU A 600 18.68 -13.93 30.90
C GLU A 600 17.25 -13.63 31.37
N GLU A 601 16.32 -13.38 30.44
CA GLU A 601 14.89 -13.21 30.67
C GLU A 601 14.09 -14.30 29.94
N PRO A 602 13.95 -15.51 30.53
CA PRO A 602 13.23 -16.62 29.91
C PRO A 602 11.75 -16.31 29.62
N ALA A 603 11.17 -15.37 30.37
CA ALA A 603 9.78 -14.92 30.17
C ALA A 603 9.56 -14.28 28.78
N GLN A 604 10.62 -13.76 28.13
CA GLN A 604 10.54 -13.30 26.73
C GLN A 604 10.18 -14.46 25.80
N TRP A 605 10.85 -15.61 25.94
CA TRP A 605 10.58 -16.78 25.11
C TRP A 605 9.18 -17.32 25.34
N MET A 606 8.76 -17.42 26.61
CA MET A 606 7.40 -17.82 26.96
C MET A 606 6.33 -16.94 26.29
N ALA A 607 6.53 -15.62 26.29
CA ALA A 607 5.64 -14.68 25.61
C ALA A 607 5.63 -14.85 24.08
N ILE A 608 6.79 -15.12 23.47
CA ILE A 608 6.91 -15.33 22.02
C ILE A 608 6.19 -16.61 21.59
N THR A 609 6.36 -17.71 22.33
CA THR A 609 5.82 -19.03 21.96
C THR A 609 4.37 -19.25 22.33
N HIS A 610 3.77 -18.36 23.14
CA HIS A 610 2.40 -18.56 23.66
C HIS A 610 1.37 -18.79 22.54
N PRO A 611 0.44 -19.76 22.69
CA PRO A 611 -0.56 -20.09 21.65
C PRO A 611 -1.35 -18.87 21.16
N TYR A 612 -1.57 -18.78 19.85
CA TYR A 612 -2.20 -17.63 19.19
C TYR A 612 -3.67 -17.43 19.58
N ASN A 613 -4.36 -18.51 19.96
CA ASN A 613 -5.78 -18.56 20.28
C ASN A 613 -6.06 -18.43 21.79
N ARG A 614 -5.05 -18.09 22.59
CA ARG A 614 -5.19 -17.86 24.05
C ARG A 614 -4.87 -16.41 24.39
N PRO A 615 -5.45 -15.87 25.47
CA PRO A 615 -5.05 -14.57 25.98
C PRO A 615 -3.61 -14.61 26.51
N MET A 616 -2.91 -13.49 26.46
CA MET A 616 -1.60 -13.32 27.08
C MET A 616 -1.43 -11.88 27.51
N LEU A 617 -1.09 -11.67 28.78
CA LEU A 617 -0.79 -10.35 29.32
C LEU A 617 0.65 -10.31 29.82
N VAL A 618 1.45 -9.45 29.19
CA VAL A 618 2.87 -9.28 29.48
C VAL A 618 3.09 -7.92 30.15
N ASN A 619 3.45 -7.93 31.44
CA ASN A 619 3.84 -6.72 32.16
C ASN A 619 5.37 -6.53 32.13
N ALA A 620 5.85 -5.75 31.16
CA ALA A 620 7.26 -5.60 30.84
C ALA A 620 7.83 -4.26 31.31
N GLY A 621 8.97 -4.27 32.01
CA GLY A 621 9.70 -3.06 32.38
C GLY A 621 10.27 -2.28 31.18
N PRO A 622 10.76 -1.04 31.42
CA PRO A 622 11.50 -0.29 30.41
C PRO A 622 12.73 -1.08 29.98
N GLY A 623 13.05 -1.02 28.69
CA GLY A 623 14.24 -1.67 28.15
C GLY A 623 14.19 -3.21 28.16
N ALA A 624 13.07 -3.83 28.56
CA ALA A 624 12.92 -5.28 28.56
C ALA A 624 12.69 -5.91 27.17
N GLY A 625 12.74 -5.09 26.12
CA GLY A 625 12.60 -5.55 24.74
C GLY A 625 11.15 -5.80 24.30
N LYS A 626 10.16 -5.02 24.79
CA LYS A 626 8.74 -5.11 24.39
C LYS A 626 8.54 -5.26 22.88
N THR A 627 9.11 -4.32 22.12
CA THR A 627 9.05 -4.32 20.65
C THR A 627 9.79 -5.52 20.04
N ALA A 628 10.91 -5.96 20.64
CA ALA A 628 11.64 -7.14 20.16
C ALA A 628 10.84 -8.44 20.38
N VAL A 629 10.17 -8.57 21.53
CA VAL A 629 9.25 -9.67 21.85
C VAL A 629 8.07 -9.66 20.88
N LEU A 630 7.47 -8.49 20.61
CA LEU A 630 6.34 -8.36 19.70
C LEU A 630 6.72 -8.74 18.26
N VAL A 631 7.86 -8.29 17.76
CA VAL A 631 8.38 -8.66 16.42
C VAL A 631 8.70 -10.16 16.34
N ALA A 632 9.37 -10.72 17.35
CA ALA A 632 9.69 -12.15 17.39
C ALA A 632 8.41 -13.02 17.51
N ARG A 633 7.39 -12.53 18.24
CA ARG A 633 6.08 -13.17 18.31
C ARG A 633 5.39 -13.20 16.95
N ILE A 634 5.39 -12.09 16.20
CA ILE A 634 4.83 -12.07 14.83
C ILE A 634 5.53 -13.12 13.95
N LEU A 635 6.86 -13.19 14.00
CA LEU A 635 7.63 -14.21 13.27
C LEU A 635 7.23 -15.64 13.70
N HIS A 636 7.10 -15.89 15.00
CA HIS A 636 6.69 -17.19 15.55
C HIS A 636 5.26 -17.57 15.15
N LEU A 637 4.32 -16.62 15.16
CA LEU A 637 2.94 -16.83 14.75
C LEU A 637 2.84 -17.27 13.28
N LEU A 638 3.61 -16.64 12.40
CA LEU A 638 3.62 -17.00 10.98
C LEU A 638 4.33 -18.32 10.71
N HIS A 639 5.50 -18.54 11.33
CA HIS A 639 6.38 -19.64 10.95
C HIS A 639 6.15 -20.92 11.74
N VAL A 640 5.89 -20.80 13.04
CA VAL A 640 5.74 -21.97 13.94
C VAL A 640 4.27 -22.29 14.16
N GLN A 641 3.42 -21.27 14.33
CA GLN A 641 1.98 -21.49 14.57
C GLN A 641 1.14 -21.43 13.29
N GLY A 642 1.75 -21.14 12.13
CA GLY A 642 1.13 -21.28 10.80
C GLY A 642 0.04 -20.25 10.47
N LEU A 643 0.02 -19.08 11.12
CA LEU A 643 -0.92 -18.01 10.80
C LEU A 643 -0.54 -17.32 9.48
N LYS A 644 -1.53 -16.81 8.76
CA LYS A 644 -1.31 -15.90 7.62
C LYS A 644 -1.18 -14.45 8.11
N PRO A 645 -0.47 -13.55 7.41
CA PRO A 645 -0.31 -12.16 7.85
C PRO A 645 -1.62 -11.40 8.06
N GLY A 646 -2.59 -11.62 7.17
CA GLY A 646 -3.91 -11.00 7.28
C GLY A 646 -4.69 -11.45 8.52
N GLU A 647 -4.30 -12.57 9.14
CA GLU A 647 -4.91 -13.10 10.35
C GLU A 647 -4.33 -12.48 11.64
N ILE A 648 -3.25 -11.70 11.54
CA ILE A 648 -2.58 -11.06 12.68
C ILE A 648 -2.89 -9.55 12.64
N LEU A 649 -3.53 -9.05 13.69
CA LEU A 649 -3.82 -7.63 13.88
C LEU A 649 -2.94 -7.04 14.98
N VAL A 650 -2.08 -6.09 14.63
CA VAL A 650 -1.21 -5.37 15.58
C VAL A 650 -1.73 -3.95 15.77
N LEU A 651 -2.02 -3.60 17.02
CA LEU A 651 -2.58 -2.33 17.44
C LEU A 651 -1.63 -1.60 18.38
N ALA A 652 -1.39 -0.31 18.12
CA ALA A 652 -0.61 0.57 18.98
C ALA A 652 -1.28 1.94 19.14
N PHE A 653 -0.85 2.69 20.17
CA PHE A 653 -1.43 4.00 20.50
C PHE A 653 -0.89 5.13 19.63
N ASN A 654 0.35 5.00 19.15
CA ASN A 654 1.07 6.06 18.45
C ASN A 654 1.53 5.60 17.06
N ARG A 655 1.41 6.48 16.05
CA ARG A 655 1.83 6.17 14.67
C ARG A 655 3.32 5.91 14.55
N ALA A 656 4.16 6.61 15.30
CA ALA A 656 5.60 6.39 15.29
C ALA A 656 5.95 4.96 15.74
N VAL A 657 5.24 4.43 16.74
CA VAL A 657 5.39 3.04 17.20
C VAL A 657 4.96 2.05 16.11
N VAL A 658 3.86 2.32 15.41
CA VAL A 658 3.43 1.50 14.26
C VAL A 658 4.50 1.45 13.17
N GLN A 659 5.07 2.59 12.80
CA GLN A 659 6.11 2.64 11.77
C GLN A 659 7.40 1.95 12.23
N GLU A 660 7.78 2.10 13.50
CA GLU A 660 8.91 1.39 14.06
C GLU A 660 8.69 -0.14 14.03
N ILE A 661 7.50 -0.62 14.45
CA ILE A 661 7.15 -2.04 14.38
C ILE A 661 7.21 -2.51 12.92
N ARG A 662 6.61 -1.78 11.98
CA ARG A 662 6.65 -2.12 10.54
C ARG A 662 8.07 -2.19 10.00
N ALA A 663 8.92 -1.21 10.33
CA ALA A 663 10.32 -1.18 9.91
C ALA A 663 11.12 -2.35 10.48
N ARG A 664 10.93 -2.68 11.77
CA ARG A 664 11.61 -3.81 12.42
C ARG A 664 11.14 -5.16 11.87
N VAL A 665 9.82 -5.33 11.67
CA VAL A 665 9.27 -6.51 11.00
C VAL A 665 9.84 -6.63 9.59
N ALA A 666 9.83 -5.53 8.81
CA ALA A 666 10.35 -5.54 7.44
C ALA A 666 11.84 -5.88 7.37
N ALA A 667 12.67 -5.35 8.27
CA ALA A 667 14.09 -5.69 8.34
C ALA A 667 14.29 -7.17 8.64
N VAL A 668 13.70 -7.69 9.73
CA VAL A 668 13.81 -9.10 10.11
C VAL A 668 13.28 -10.02 9.00
N PHE A 669 12.17 -9.66 8.37
CA PHE A 669 11.53 -10.49 7.36
C PHE A 669 12.28 -10.44 6.03
N HIS A 670 12.85 -9.30 5.66
CA HIS A 670 13.70 -9.19 4.48
C HIS A 670 14.93 -10.09 4.60
N ASP A 671 15.63 -10.02 5.73
CA ASP A 671 16.84 -10.82 5.99
C ASP A 671 16.54 -12.33 5.97
N LEU A 672 15.32 -12.70 6.38
CA LEU A 672 14.84 -14.08 6.38
C LEU A 672 14.12 -14.51 5.08
N GLY A 673 14.02 -13.63 4.07
CA GLY A 673 13.37 -13.97 2.78
C GLY A 673 11.84 -13.98 2.78
N TYR A 674 11.21 -13.36 3.78
CA TYR A 674 9.76 -13.23 4.00
C TYR A 674 9.20 -11.84 3.64
N GLY A 675 9.86 -11.11 2.74
CA GLY A 675 9.48 -9.75 2.35
C GLY A 675 8.01 -9.59 1.92
N ALA A 676 7.42 -10.57 1.23
CA ALA A 676 6.00 -10.55 0.86
C ALA A 676 5.04 -10.44 2.05
N TYR A 677 5.30 -11.17 3.15
CA TYR A 677 4.39 -11.24 4.31
C TYR A 677 4.22 -9.88 5.00
N THR A 678 5.21 -9.00 4.88
CA THR A 678 5.19 -7.65 5.47
C THR A 678 4.07 -6.78 4.90
N ARG A 679 3.65 -7.03 3.64
CA ARG A 679 2.62 -6.25 2.96
C ARG A 679 1.23 -6.57 3.48
N ASP A 680 0.98 -7.85 3.77
CA ASP A 680 -0.33 -8.36 4.15
C ASP A 680 -0.56 -8.30 5.69
N LEU A 681 0.46 -7.94 6.47
CA LEU A 681 0.38 -7.81 7.92
C LEU A 681 -0.37 -6.54 8.34
N ARG A 682 -1.39 -6.68 9.19
CA ARG A 682 -2.23 -5.56 9.64
C ARG A 682 -1.63 -4.87 10.86
N VAL A 683 -0.74 -3.89 10.66
CA VAL A 683 -0.17 -3.06 11.75
C VAL A 683 -0.70 -1.63 11.68
N GLN A 684 -1.47 -1.19 12.67
CA GLN A 684 -2.15 0.11 12.62
C GLN A 684 -2.37 0.72 14.01
N THR A 685 -2.68 2.02 14.06
CA THR A 685 -3.12 2.64 15.31
C THR A 685 -4.61 2.41 15.55
N PHE A 686 -5.07 2.54 16.79
CA PHE A 686 -6.51 2.51 17.11
C PHE A 686 -7.29 3.58 16.33
N HIS A 687 -6.73 4.77 16.13
CA HIS A 687 -7.36 5.85 15.37
C HIS A 687 -7.42 5.56 13.87
N ALA A 688 -6.39 4.95 13.30
CA ALA A 688 -6.38 4.53 11.90
C ALA A 688 -7.43 3.44 11.65
N LEU A 689 -7.53 2.46 12.56
CA LEU A 689 -8.59 1.46 12.53
C LEU A 689 -9.98 2.12 12.55
N ALA A 690 -10.23 3.04 13.48
CA ALA A 690 -11.51 3.75 13.57
C ALA A 690 -11.83 4.58 12.32
N THR A 691 -10.84 5.27 11.76
CA THR A 691 -11.01 6.09 10.56
C THR A 691 -11.38 5.25 9.34
N LYS A 692 -10.80 4.04 9.22
CA LYS A 692 -11.03 3.13 8.10
C LYS A 692 -12.49 2.65 8.03
N PHE A 693 -13.12 2.40 9.17
CA PHE A 693 -14.45 1.79 9.23
C PHE A 693 -15.58 2.79 9.55
N LEU A 694 -15.26 4.07 9.84
CA LEU A 694 -16.27 5.11 10.07
C LEU A 694 -16.48 6.00 8.82
N PRO A 695 -17.75 6.26 8.42
CA PRO A 695 -18.09 7.14 7.30
C PRO A 695 -17.50 8.55 7.42
N GLU A 696 -17.19 9.20 6.29
CA GLU A 696 -16.61 10.55 6.25
C GLU A 696 -17.50 11.63 6.91
N GLY A 697 -18.82 11.43 6.95
CA GLY A 697 -19.80 12.34 7.56
C GLY A 697 -19.89 12.28 9.10
N THR A 698 -19.32 11.25 9.73
CA THR A 698 -19.29 11.06 11.19
C THR A 698 -18.18 11.88 11.87
N ARG A 699 -17.47 12.71 11.11
CA ARG A 699 -16.23 13.39 11.51
C ARG A 699 -16.50 14.88 11.73
N ARG A 700 -17.11 15.28 12.86
CA ARG A 700 -17.09 16.69 13.29
C ARG A 700 -15.77 17.01 14.02
N LYS A 701 -15.33 18.27 13.94
CA LYS A 701 -13.98 18.76 14.29
C LYS A 701 -13.47 18.36 15.69
N ASP A 702 -14.36 18.02 16.63
CA ASP A 702 -14.05 17.80 18.06
C ASP A 702 -14.51 16.43 18.64
N GLU A 703 -14.87 15.43 17.84
CA GLU A 703 -15.46 14.18 18.36
C GLU A 703 -14.46 13.04 18.67
N ASN A 704 -14.77 12.29 19.74
CA ASN A 704 -14.07 11.08 20.21
C ASN A 704 -14.27 9.91 19.22
N VAL A 705 -13.46 9.89 18.15
CA VAL A 705 -13.53 8.89 17.07
C VAL A 705 -13.43 7.43 17.58
N LEU A 706 -12.62 7.19 18.61
CA LEU A 706 -12.50 5.87 19.22
C LEU A 706 -13.79 5.45 19.93
N GLY A 707 -14.42 6.38 20.66
CA GLY A 707 -15.74 6.16 21.26
C GLY A 707 -16.80 5.86 20.21
N ALA A 708 -16.81 6.60 19.09
CA ALA A 708 -17.76 6.40 18.00
C ALA A 708 -17.63 5.02 17.33
N LEU A 709 -16.40 4.52 17.09
CA LEU A 709 -16.19 3.17 16.57
C LEU A 709 -16.63 2.13 17.61
N SER A 710 -16.20 2.29 18.86
CA SER A 710 -16.54 1.40 19.97
C SER A 710 -18.07 1.25 20.12
N ASP A 711 -18.80 2.36 20.12
CA ASP A 711 -20.26 2.35 20.20
C ASP A 711 -20.94 1.76 18.97
N SER A 712 -20.38 2.00 17.77
CA SER A 712 -20.92 1.45 16.52
C SER A 712 -20.74 -0.06 16.46
N MET A 713 -19.55 -0.58 16.81
CA MET A 713 -19.28 -2.02 16.84
C MET A 713 -20.15 -2.76 17.87
N ARG A 714 -20.44 -2.14 19.02
CA ARG A 714 -21.38 -2.69 20.00
C ARG A 714 -22.81 -2.78 19.50
N ARG A 715 -23.22 -1.85 18.63
CA ARG A 715 -24.59 -1.74 18.11
C ARG A 715 -24.79 -2.53 16.82
N ASP A 716 -23.74 -2.71 16.04
CA ASP A 716 -23.75 -3.39 14.74
C ASP A 716 -22.74 -4.54 14.71
N ALA A 717 -23.25 -5.76 14.86
CA ALA A 717 -22.46 -6.98 14.80
C ALA A 717 -21.82 -7.21 13.41
N THR A 718 -22.43 -6.67 12.34
CA THR A 718 -21.89 -6.78 10.98
C THR A 718 -20.62 -5.97 10.85
N LEU A 719 -20.64 -4.73 11.34
CA LEU A 719 -19.45 -3.87 11.41
C LEU A 719 -18.36 -4.51 12.27
N ALA A 720 -18.72 -5.10 13.42
CA ALA A 720 -17.75 -5.80 14.26
C ALA A 720 -17.10 -6.99 13.52
N ALA A 721 -17.88 -7.80 12.80
CA ALA A 721 -17.38 -8.89 11.97
C ALA A 721 -16.49 -8.38 10.83
N GLU A 722 -16.85 -7.26 10.19
CA GLU A 722 -16.08 -6.63 9.12
C GLU A 722 -14.70 -6.16 9.64
N VAL A 723 -14.67 -5.45 10.77
CA VAL A 723 -13.42 -5.03 11.44
C VAL A 723 -12.56 -6.24 11.81
N ALA A 724 -13.21 -7.31 12.28
CA ALA A 724 -12.57 -8.53 12.74
C ALA A 724 -12.22 -9.52 11.61
N THR A 725 -12.55 -9.21 10.34
CA THR A 725 -12.39 -10.11 9.20
C THR A 725 -11.03 -10.80 9.18
N ALA A 726 -11.05 -12.12 9.06
CA ALA A 726 -9.89 -13.02 9.03
C ALA A 726 -8.98 -12.99 10.28
N CYS A 727 -9.26 -12.18 11.30
CA CYS A 727 -8.38 -12.05 12.46
C CYS A 727 -8.42 -13.32 13.32
N ARG A 728 -7.25 -13.83 13.71
CA ARG A 728 -7.10 -14.97 14.64
C ARG A 728 -6.21 -14.65 15.83
N CYS A 729 -5.42 -13.58 15.74
CA CYS A 729 -4.59 -13.10 16.84
C CYS A 729 -4.51 -11.56 16.84
N ILE A 730 -4.74 -10.96 18.01
CA ILE A 730 -4.64 -9.51 18.24
C ILE A 730 -3.42 -9.25 19.11
N LEU A 731 -2.50 -8.40 18.66
CA LEU A 731 -1.33 -7.95 19.43
C LEU A 731 -1.52 -6.48 19.79
N VAL A 732 -1.49 -6.13 21.08
CA VAL A 732 -1.64 -4.76 21.58
C VAL A 732 -0.36 -4.32 22.28
N ASP A 733 0.26 -3.25 21.77
CA ASP A 733 1.44 -2.61 22.38
C ASP A 733 1.04 -1.43 23.28
N GLU A 734 1.91 -1.09 24.23
CA GLU A 734 1.72 -0.04 25.24
C GLU A 734 0.35 -0.13 25.97
N PHE A 735 -0.05 -1.34 26.37
CA PHE A 735 -1.36 -1.60 26.98
C PHE A 735 -1.65 -0.78 28.24
N GLN A 736 -0.62 -0.26 28.92
CA GLN A 736 -0.79 0.67 30.03
C GLN A 736 -1.42 2.00 29.65
N ASP A 737 -1.52 2.36 28.37
CA ASP A 737 -2.20 3.59 27.93
C ASP A 737 -3.68 3.36 27.59
N ALA A 738 -4.21 2.14 27.81
CA ALA A 738 -5.60 1.80 27.52
C ALA A 738 -6.61 2.67 28.28
N ASN A 739 -7.73 2.93 27.60
CA ASN A 739 -8.95 3.54 28.14
C ASN A 739 -10.18 2.69 27.76
N ASP A 740 -11.36 3.10 28.20
CA ASP A 740 -12.60 2.33 28.01
C ASP A 740 -12.88 2.01 26.52
N ALA A 741 -12.82 3.03 25.65
CA ALA A 741 -13.08 2.86 24.23
C ALA A 741 -12.09 1.88 23.57
N ILE A 742 -10.80 1.97 23.91
CA ILE A 742 -9.75 1.10 23.37
C ILE A 742 -9.94 -0.34 23.82
N PHE A 743 -10.19 -0.55 25.11
CA PHE A 743 -10.42 -1.88 25.65
C PHE A 743 -11.65 -2.52 24.99
N ASP A 744 -12.73 -1.76 24.84
CA ASP A 744 -13.96 -2.24 24.24
C ASP A 744 -13.82 -2.56 22.75
N ILE A 745 -13.00 -1.83 22.00
CA ILE A 745 -12.66 -2.17 20.60
C ILE A 745 -11.93 -3.52 20.56
N VAL A 746 -10.88 -3.71 21.37
CA VAL A 746 -10.12 -4.99 21.41
C VAL A 746 -11.06 -6.15 21.76
N LYS A 747 -11.91 -5.97 22.78
CA LYS A 747 -12.91 -6.95 23.18
C LYS A 747 -13.86 -7.29 22.03
N SER A 748 -14.43 -6.28 21.36
CA SER A 748 -15.40 -6.48 20.28
C SER A 748 -14.78 -7.23 19.08
N VAL A 749 -13.52 -6.92 18.73
CA VAL A 749 -12.80 -7.64 17.67
C VAL A 749 -12.54 -9.09 18.07
N ALA A 750 -12.11 -9.33 19.31
CA ALA A 750 -11.84 -10.67 19.81
C ALA A 750 -13.12 -11.53 19.86
N GLU A 751 -14.22 -10.99 20.37
CA GLU A 751 -15.52 -11.68 20.43
C GLU A 751 -16.09 -11.99 19.04
N ALA A 752 -15.96 -11.06 18.09
CA ALA A 752 -16.46 -11.25 16.73
C ALA A 752 -15.68 -12.29 15.90
N SER A 753 -14.39 -12.47 16.19
CA SER A 753 -13.51 -13.37 15.43
C SER A 753 -13.11 -14.66 16.15
N GLY A 754 -13.28 -14.72 17.47
CA GLY A 754 -12.68 -15.77 18.31
C GLY A 754 -11.15 -15.67 18.40
N ALA A 755 -10.56 -14.51 18.09
CA ALA A 755 -9.12 -14.31 18.12
C ALA A 755 -8.56 -14.28 19.55
N GLY A 756 -7.38 -14.87 19.74
CA GLY A 756 -6.63 -14.71 20.99
C GLY A 756 -6.02 -13.31 21.09
N VAL A 757 -5.91 -12.77 22.31
CA VAL A 757 -5.41 -11.40 22.56
C VAL A 757 -4.09 -11.45 23.31
N PHE A 758 -3.04 -10.89 22.73
CA PHE A 758 -1.76 -10.67 23.38
C PHE A 758 -1.59 -9.17 23.66
N ALA A 759 -1.51 -8.78 24.93
CA ALA A 759 -1.30 -7.42 25.36
C ALA A 759 0.06 -7.30 26.07
N ILE A 760 0.87 -6.33 25.68
CA ILE A 760 2.15 -6.01 26.34
C ILE A 760 2.15 -4.55 26.78
N GLY A 761 2.60 -4.29 28.00
CA GLY A 761 2.62 -2.95 28.58
C GLY A 761 3.44 -2.87 29.86
N ASP A 762 3.52 -1.67 30.44
CA ASP A 762 4.28 -1.39 31.66
C ASP A 762 3.44 -0.52 32.63
N ASP A 763 2.97 -1.09 33.75
CA ASP A 763 2.16 -0.37 34.73
C ASP A 763 2.91 0.80 35.41
N ASP A 764 4.23 0.70 35.52
CA ASP A 764 5.09 1.76 36.06
C ASP A 764 5.29 2.92 35.07
N GLN A 765 4.87 2.77 33.80
CA GLN A 765 4.88 3.83 32.77
C GLN A 765 3.49 4.44 32.50
N ASP A 766 2.55 4.30 33.43
CA ASP A 766 1.23 4.91 33.37
C ASP A 766 1.28 6.41 33.70
N ILE A 767 1.50 7.23 32.67
CA ILE A 767 1.61 8.71 32.76
C ILE A 767 0.51 9.44 31.95
N THR A 768 -0.49 8.70 31.45
CA THR A 768 -1.54 9.22 30.55
C THR A 768 -2.93 9.14 31.20
N ARG A 769 -2.99 9.04 32.53
CA ARG A 769 -4.22 8.81 33.31
C ARG A 769 -5.34 9.81 33.03
N TRP A 770 -4.99 11.05 32.70
CA TRP A 770 -5.92 12.12 32.32
C TRP A 770 -6.75 11.79 31.06
N ASN A 771 -6.33 10.82 30.24
CA ASN A 771 -7.11 10.32 29.09
C ASN A 771 -8.24 9.36 29.49
N ARG A 772 -8.39 9.02 30.78
CA ARG A 772 -9.43 8.11 31.29
C ARG A 772 -10.48 8.92 32.03
N ALA A 773 -11.75 8.70 31.70
CA ALA A 773 -12.88 9.41 32.32
C ALA A 773 -12.94 9.26 33.85
N SER A 774 -12.51 8.10 34.37
CA SER A 774 -12.45 7.80 35.82
C SER A 774 -11.13 8.18 36.49
N GLY A 775 -10.13 8.62 35.72
CA GLY A 775 -8.76 8.77 36.20
C GLY A 775 -8.19 7.49 36.83
N ALA A 776 -8.68 6.30 36.47
CA ALA A 776 -8.21 5.02 37.00
C ALA A 776 -6.75 4.73 36.60
N PHE A 777 -6.03 3.94 37.39
CA PHE A 777 -4.70 3.45 37.04
C PHE A 777 -4.76 2.39 35.93
N SER A 778 -3.66 2.22 35.19
CA SER A 778 -3.52 1.17 34.18
C SER A 778 -3.81 -0.21 34.75
N GLY A 779 -3.48 -0.46 36.03
CA GLY A 779 -3.75 -1.73 36.71
C GLY A 779 -5.20 -2.19 36.66
N THR A 780 -6.16 -1.26 36.65
CA THR A 780 -7.59 -1.58 36.48
C THR A 780 -7.87 -2.25 35.12
N TYR A 781 -7.17 -1.85 34.05
CA TYR A 781 -7.33 -2.46 32.73
C TYR A 781 -6.58 -3.79 32.61
N PHE A 782 -5.48 -3.96 33.35
CA PHE A 782 -4.77 -5.25 33.45
C PHE A 782 -5.67 -6.27 34.17
N GLU A 783 -6.30 -5.90 35.29
CA GLU A 783 -7.28 -6.76 35.98
C GLU A 783 -8.51 -7.02 35.12
N ARG A 784 -9.03 -5.99 34.42
CA ARG A 784 -10.17 -6.14 33.50
C ARG A 784 -9.85 -7.08 32.34
N PHE A 785 -8.62 -7.06 31.82
CA PHE A 785 -8.15 -8.01 30.81
C PHE A 785 -8.25 -9.44 31.34
N GLN A 786 -7.78 -9.67 32.57
CA GLN A 786 -7.81 -10.99 33.20
C GLN A 786 -9.23 -11.53 33.35
N GLN A 787 -10.13 -10.68 33.82
CA GLN A 787 -11.54 -11.03 34.02
C GLN A 787 -12.30 -11.24 32.70
N THR A 788 -12.00 -10.43 31.68
CA THR A 788 -12.75 -10.44 30.41
C THR A 788 -12.36 -11.63 29.53
N PHE A 789 -11.08 -12.00 29.50
CA PHE A 789 -10.57 -13.06 28.63
C PHE A 789 -10.30 -14.37 29.38
N GLU A 790 -10.73 -14.48 30.64
CA GLU A 790 -10.59 -15.68 31.49
C GLU A 790 -9.15 -16.23 31.55
N SER A 791 -8.15 -15.36 31.63
CA SER A 791 -6.74 -15.75 31.55
C SER A 791 -6.24 -16.35 32.88
N GLY A 792 -5.59 -17.52 32.80
CA GLY A 792 -4.98 -18.19 33.96
C GLY A 792 -3.59 -17.66 34.30
N PRO A 793 -2.96 -18.10 35.42
CA PRO A 793 -1.60 -17.72 35.79
C PRO A 793 -0.54 -17.97 34.69
N GLU A 794 -0.75 -18.97 33.83
CA GLU A 794 0.11 -19.29 32.68
C GLU A 794 -0.02 -18.33 31.49
N ASP A 795 -1.10 -17.55 31.45
CA ASP A 795 -1.36 -16.51 30.44
C ASP A 795 -0.81 -15.14 30.90
N HIS A 796 0.06 -15.14 31.91
CA HIS A 796 0.66 -13.96 32.53
C HIS A 796 2.16 -14.08 32.66
N CYS A 797 2.88 -13.03 32.28
CA CYS A 797 4.30 -12.94 32.58
C CYS A 797 4.75 -11.52 32.84
N SER A 798 5.85 -11.38 33.58
CA SER A 798 6.52 -10.12 33.80
C SER A 798 7.93 -10.17 33.22
N LEU A 799 8.36 -9.05 32.61
CA LEU A 799 9.73 -8.90 32.13
C LEU A 799 10.44 -7.85 33.01
N SER A 800 11.53 -8.26 33.64
CA SER A 800 12.25 -7.52 34.69
C SER A 800 13.70 -7.19 34.33
N VAL A 801 14.25 -7.80 33.28
CA VAL A 801 15.61 -7.49 32.80
C VAL A 801 15.59 -6.33 31.81
N ASN A 802 16.36 -5.28 32.10
CA ASN A 802 16.61 -4.15 31.21
C ASN A 802 17.86 -4.40 30.36
N PHE A 803 17.69 -4.39 29.04
CA PHE A 803 18.76 -4.59 28.04
C PHE A 803 19.26 -3.27 27.43
N ARG A 804 18.71 -2.12 27.85
CA ARG A 804 18.96 -0.80 27.25
C ARG A 804 19.99 0.02 28.01
N SER A 805 19.84 0.11 29.33
CA SER A 805 20.45 1.14 30.17
C SER A 805 21.59 0.57 31.02
N GLY A 806 22.56 1.41 31.33
CA GLY A 806 23.63 1.07 32.28
C GLY A 806 23.10 0.76 33.68
N ARG A 807 23.87 -0.05 34.43
CA ARG A 807 23.48 -0.59 35.74
C ARG A 807 23.07 0.49 36.74
N ALA A 808 23.85 1.56 36.86
CA ALA A 808 23.57 2.67 37.79
C ALA A 808 22.25 3.38 37.49
N ILE A 809 21.88 3.50 36.21
CA ILE A 809 20.63 4.14 35.78
C ILE A 809 19.43 3.27 36.13
N VAL A 810 19.51 1.96 35.89
CA VAL A 810 18.43 1.02 36.20
C VAL A 810 18.20 0.97 37.71
N GLU A 811 19.26 0.77 38.49
CA GLU A 811 19.18 0.70 39.95
C GLU A 811 18.73 2.03 40.57
N GLY A 812 19.21 3.17 40.04
CA GLY A 812 18.80 4.50 40.49
C GLY A 812 17.31 4.78 40.21
N SER A 813 16.85 4.48 38.99
CA SER A 813 15.46 4.68 38.59
C SER A 813 14.49 3.79 39.38
N GLU A 814 14.85 2.53 39.59
CA GLU A 814 14.03 1.58 40.37
C GLU A 814 13.99 1.99 41.85
N ARG A 815 15.11 2.42 42.43
CA ARG A 815 15.18 2.90 43.82
C ARG A 815 14.29 4.11 44.05
N ASP A 816 14.35 5.10 43.15
CA ASP A 816 13.53 6.31 43.23
C ASP A 816 12.04 5.99 43.09
N LEU A 817 11.67 5.09 42.19
CA LEU A 817 10.28 4.68 41.97
C LEU A 817 9.73 3.87 43.17
N ALA A 818 10.40 2.77 43.53
CA ALA A 818 9.96 1.88 44.61
C ALA A 818 9.89 2.63 45.95
N GLY A 819 10.91 3.45 46.23
CA GLY A 819 10.96 4.27 47.45
C GLY A 819 9.76 5.20 47.62
N MET A 820 9.09 5.60 46.54
CA MET A 820 7.89 6.44 46.56
C MET A 820 6.60 5.61 46.50
N LEU A 821 6.50 4.66 45.57
CA LEU A 821 5.28 3.89 45.35
C LEU A 821 4.98 2.91 46.49
N ASP A 822 6.00 2.36 47.16
CA ASP A 822 5.82 1.45 48.30
C ASP A 822 5.30 2.18 49.56
N ARG A 823 5.52 3.50 49.63
CA ARG A 823 5.03 4.35 50.72
C ARG A 823 3.62 4.89 50.48
N SER A 824 3.12 4.80 49.25
CA SER A 824 1.81 5.34 48.89
C SER A 824 0.74 4.23 48.92
N PRO A 825 -0.29 4.33 49.78
CA PRO A 825 -1.35 3.33 49.87
C PRO A 825 -2.26 3.29 48.63
N VAL A 826 -2.08 4.24 47.70
CA VAL A 826 -2.90 4.39 46.48
C VAL A 826 -2.03 4.28 45.22
N SER A 827 -0.85 3.66 45.32
CA SER A 827 0.14 3.64 44.22
C SER A 827 -0.33 2.87 42.98
N GLY A 828 -1.17 1.84 43.15
CA GLY A 828 -1.70 1.03 42.05
C GLY A 828 -0.63 0.23 41.28
N ARG A 829 0.55 -0.01 41.88
CA ARG A 829 1.64 -0.79 41.28
C ARG A 829 1.32 -2.28 41.32
N LEU A 830 1.44 -2.95 40.17
CA LEU A 830 1.21 -4.40 40.02
C LEU A 830 2.49 -5.22 40.15
N LYS A 831 3.63 -4.66 39.72
CA LYS A 831 4.91 -5.38 39.75
C LYS A 831 5.37 -5.68 41.18
N ARG A 832 5.78 -6.94 41.39
CA ARG A 832 6.38 -7.42 42.63
C ARG A 832 7.88 -7.65 42.52
N SER A 833 8.41 -7.72 41.30
CA SER A 833 9.82 -7.94 41.01
C SER A 833 10.45 -6.61 40.57
N ALA A 834 11.59 -6.27 41.16
CA ALA A 834 12.34 -5.07 40.82
C ALA A 834 12.92 -5.16 39.40
N LEU A 835 12.97 -4.03 38.69
CA LEU A 835 13.73 -3.91 37.45
C LEU A 835 15.22 -4.11 37.73
N ARG A 836 15.90 -4.96 36.95
CA ARG A 836 17.35 -5.17 37.04
C ARG A 836 18.01 -4.98 35.69
N ALA A 837 19.25 -4.50 35.66
CA ALA A 837 20.03 -4.48 34.44
C ALA A 837 20.45 -5.91 34.05
N ARG A 838 20.62 -6.18 32.75
CA ARG A 838 21.28 -7.41 32.29
C ARG A 838 22.67 -7.57 32.92
N THR A 839 23.16 -8.81 33.05
CA THR A 839 24.37 -9.09 33.84
C THR A 839 25.60 -8.35 33.30
N ASP A 840 25.74 -8.28 31.98
CA ASP A 840 26.84 -7.62 31.25
C ASP A 840 26.59 -6.11 30.98
N ALA A 841 25.60 -5.50 31.61
CA ALA A 841 25.31 -4.07 31.41
C ALA A 841 26.52 -3.19 31.78
N PRO A 842 26.83 -2.16 30.97
CA PRO A 842 27.85 -1.18 31.34
C PRO A 842 27.46 -0.47 32.65
N PRO A 843 28.41 0.10 33.40
CA PRO A 843 28.10 0.75 34.67
C PRO A 843 27.11 1.91 34.49
N GLY A 844 27.28 2.71 33.44
CA GLY A 844 26.54 3.97 33.24
C GLY A 844 26.83 5.01 34.33
N GLU A 845 26.23 6.18 34.21
CA GLU A 845 26.33 7.28 35.18
C GLU A 845 24.93 7.71 35.62
N TRP A 846 24.70 7.72 36.94
CA TRP A 846 23.47 8.23 37.55
C TRP A 846 23.86 9.29 38.58
N ARG A 847 23.48 10.54 38.32
CA ARG A 847 23.81 11.69 39.17
C ARG A 847 22.56 12.46 39.56
N VAL A 848 22.50 12.80 40.84
CA VAL A 848 21.47 13.69 41.39
C VAL A 848 22.19 14.88 42.01
N GLU A 849 21.88 16.07 41.53
CA GLU A 849 22.43 17.32 42.05
C GLU A 849 21.34 18.07 42.81
N ASP A 850 21.59 18.34 44.10
CA ASP A 850 20.68 19.11 44.93
C ASP A 850 20.81 20.60 44.58
N CYS A 851 19.75 21.13 43.97
CA CYS A 851 19.67 22.52 43.56
C CYS A 851 18.61 23.29 44.35
N ARG A 852 18.21 22.79 45.52
CA ARG A 852 17.34 23.55 46.44
C ARG A 852 18.00 24.88 46.80
N HIS A 853 17.18 25.90 46.98
CA HIS A 853 17.60 27.28 47.26
C HIS A 853 18.46 27.97 46.17
N ARG A 854 18.71 27.33 45.03
CA ARG A 854 19.38 27.96 43.88
C ARG A 854 18.37 28.69 42.99
N ALA A 855 18.75 29.85 42.46
CA ALA A 855 17.93 30.54 41.50
C ALA A 855 17.93 29.81 40.15
N TRP A 856 16.80 29.85 39.43
CA TRP A 856 16.66 29.22 38.12
C TRP A 856 17.73 29.68 37.13
N ASP A 857 18.00 30.98 37.08
CA ASP A 857 18.96 31.56 36.12
C ASP A 857 20.40 31.06 36.36
N ASP A 858 20.79 30.84 37.63
CA ASP A 858 22.10 30.25 37.97
C ASP A 858 22.20 28.80 37.48
N LEU A 859 21.11 28.04 37.57
CA LEU A 859 21.05 26.67 37.07
C LEU A 859 21.16 26.61 35.55
N VAL A 860 20.52 27.55 34.85
CA VAL A 860 20.63 27.66 33.39
C VAL A 860 22.05 28.02 32.98
N ALA A 861 22.71 28.95 33.68
CA ALA A 861 24.09 29.33 33.39
C ALA A 861 25.07 28.16 33.56
N ASP A 862 24.96 27.39 34.66
CA ASP A 862 25.76 26.18 34.89
C ASP A 862 25.52 25.14 33.79
N LEU A 863 24.26 24.92 33.43
CA LEU A 863 23.89 23.98 32.39
C LEU A 863 24.46 24.38 31.03
N GLN A 864 24.44 25.68 30.69
CA GLN A 864 25.09 26.19 29.47
C GLN A 864 26.60 25.90 29.47
N GLN A 865 27.26 26.07 30.61
CA GLN A 865 28.69 25.78 30.75
C GLN A 865 28.99 24.28 30.58
N GLN A 866 28.17 23.41 31.17
CA GLN A 866 28.32 21.95 31.04
C GLN A 866 28.10 21.50 29.59
N LEU A 867 27.10 22.07 28.91
CA LEU A 867 26.70 21.66 27.55
C LEU A 867 27.57 22.24 26.44
N ALA A 868 28.34 23.31 26.69
CA ALA A 868 29.20 23.95 25.71
C ALA A 868 30.19 22.98 25.03
N ASN A 869 30.63 21.93 25.73
CA ASN A 869 31.57 20.93 25.24
C ASN A 869 30.94 19.54 25.05
N PHE A 870 29.60 19.44 24.99
CA PHE A 870 28.93 18.14 24.88
C PHE A 870 29.26 17.43 23.55
N PRO A 871 29.61 16.12 23.54
CA PRO A 871 30.00 15.38 22.35
C PRO A 871 28.95 15.41 21.23
N LYS A 872 29.39 15.60 19.98
CA LYS A 872 28.49 15.79 18.80
C LYS A 872 27.86 14.49 18.29
N ASP A 873 28.51 13.37 18.53
CA ASP A 873 28.13 12.01 18.15
C ASP A 873 27.16 11.35 19.14
N ARG A 874 27.08 11.86 20.37
CA ARG A 874 26.15 11.36 21.39
C ARG A 874 24.79 12.03 21.31
N SER A 875 23.77 11.24 21.57
CA SER A 875 22.40 11.70 21.68
C SER A 875 22.06 12.21 23.10
N LEU A 876 21.33 13.32 23.19
CA LEU A 876 21.01 14.02 24.44
C LEU A 876 19.54 14.42 24.50
N ALA A 877 18.88 14.17 25.62
CA ALA A 877 17.57 14.74 25.93
C ALA A 877 17.58 15.60 27.19
N ILE A 878 17.09 16.83 27.09
CA ILE A 878 16.87 17.74 28.21
C ILE A 878 15.36 17.79 28.47
N LEU A 879 14.94 17.32 29.64
CA LEU A 879 13.55 17.03 29.96
C LEU A 879 13.02 17.96 31.06
N CYS A 880 11.89 18.60 30.78
CA CYS A 880 11.16 19.44 31.72
C CYS A 880 9.78 18.87 32.05
N ARG A 881 9.15 19.36 33.11
CA ARG A 881 7.81 18.93 33.53
C ARG A 881 6.71 19.65 32.75
N SER A 882 6.92 20.91 32.38
CA SER A 882 5.95 21.74 31.65
C SER A 882 6.53 22.36 30.38
N ASN A 883 5.64 22.77 29.45
CA ASN A 883 6.09 23.47 28.24
C ASN A 883 6.64 24.87 28.55
N ALA A 884 6.16 25.53 29.62
CA ALA A 884 6.68 26.84 30.03
C ALA A 884 8.17 26.76 30.43
N GLU A 885 8.57 25.69 31.12
CA GLU A 885 9.97 25.42 31.46
C GLU A 885 10.80 25.14 30.19
N VAL A 886 10.26 24.37 29.23
CA VAL A 886 10.91 24.13 27.93
C VAL A 886 11.17 25.45 27.20
N ASP A 887 10.18 26.33 27.13
CA ASP A 887 10.31 27.61 26.42
C ASP A 887 11.32 28.55 27.10
N ARG A 888 11.43 28.53 28.43
CA ARG A 888 12.47 29.27 29.18
C ARG A 888 13.89 28.83 28.86
N LEU A 889 14.09 27.53 28.62
CA LEU A 889 15.40 26.96 28.30
C LEU A 889 15.75 27.05 26.82
N ARG A 890 14.78 27.33 25.95
CA ARG A 890 14.97 27.36 24.49
C ARG A 890 16.10 28.30 24.08
N GLU A 891 16.00 29.59 24.40
CA GLU A 891 16.98 30.59 23.96
C GLU A 891 18.38 30.35 24.55
N PRO A 892 18.53 30.16 25.88
CA PRO A 892 19.85 29.93 26.48
C PRO A 892 20.56 28.69 25.93
N LEU A 893 19.82 27.59 25.72
CA LEU A 893 20.42 26.32 25.31
C LEU A 893 20.67 26.24 23.80
N THR A 894 19.83 26.86 22.98
CA THR A 894 20.05 26.91 21.51
C THR A 894 21.34 27.67 21.18
N ALA A 895 21.73 28.64 22.02
CA ALA A 895 22.98 29.39 21.84
C ALA A 895 24.25 28.54 22.03
N VAL A 896 24.20 27.48 22.84
CA VAL A 896 25.37 26.65 23.21
C VAL A 896 25.34 25.23 22.63
N LEU A 897 24.17 24.75 22.21
CA LEU A 897 23.99 23.44 21.58
C LEU A 897 23.50 23.56 20.14
N PRO A 898 24.41 23.62 19.15
CA PRO A 898 24.05 23.56 17.74
C PRO A 898 23.26 22.27 17.44
N GLY A 899 22.14 22.39 16.73
CA GLY A 899 21.27 21.26 16.37
C GLY A 899 20.30 20.82 17.46
N LEU A 900 20.15 21.56 18.57
CA LEU A 900 19.14 21.29 19.59
C LEU A 900 17.73 21.48 19.02
N ARG A 901 16.92 20.41 19.05
CA ARG A 901 15.52 20.46 18.60
C ARG A 901 14.59 20.64 19.80
N VAL A 902 13.69 21.63 19.76
CA VAL A 902 12.74 21.90 20.85
C VAL A 902 11.36 21.34 20.52
N GLN A 903 10.83 20.47 21.37
CA GLN A 903 9.54 19.79 21.17
C GLN A 903 8.41 20.51 21.93
N LYS A 904 7.79 21.50 21.29
CA LYS A 904 6.73 22.38 21.86
C LYS A 904 5.34 21.71 21.98
N ARG A 905 4.42 22.32 22.75
CA ARG A 905 3.06 21.80 23.08
C ARG A 905 2.28 21.42 21.81
N SER A 906 1.75 20.22 21.81
CA SER A 906 1.11 19.55 20.68
C SER A 906 -0.37 19.88 20.49
N GLU A 907 -0.74 21.15 20.60
CA GLU A 907 -2.07 21.60 20.17
C GLU A 907 -2.02 22.42 18.87
N ILE A 908 -0.83 22.81 18.43
CA ILE A 908 -0.66 23.61 17.22
C ILE A 908 0.62 23.11 16.55
N LEU A 909 0.51 22.40 15.42
CA LEU A 909 1.51 22.57 14.37
C LEU A 909 1.64 24.07 14.24
N ASN A 910 2.80 24.66 14.58
CA ASN A 910 2.96 26.10 14.55
C ASN A 910 2.37 26.56 13.20
N VAL A 911 1.19 27.21 13.19
CA VAL A 911 0.47 27.43 11.92
C VAL A 911 1.38 28.19 10.94
N ALA A 912 2.24 29.01 11.54
CA ALA A 912 3.48 29.59 11.02
C ALA A 912 4.28 28.67 10.07
N ASP A 913 4.59 27.44 10.48
CA ASP A 913 5.45 26.47 9.79
C ASP A 913 4.64 25.53 8.88
N CYS A 914 3.32 25.72 8.77
CA CYS A 914 2.42 24.87 7.99
C CYS A 914 1.59 25.65 6.96
N ARG A 915 1.89 26.94 6.75
CA ARG A 915 1.28 27.76 5.68
C ARG A 915 1.40 27.07 4.32
N HIS A 916 2.58 26.54 4.01
CA HIS A 916 2.83 25.80 2.76
C HIS A 916 2.10 24.46 2.72
N VAL A 917 1.91 23.78 3.86
CA VAL A 917 1.15 22.52 3.94
C VAL A 917 -0.34 22.76 3.73
N GLY A 918 -0.90 23.83 4.28
CA GLY A 918 -2.30 24.22 4.07
C GLY A 918 -2.58 24.62 2.62
N LEU A 919 -1.69 25.40 2.00
CA LEU A 919 -1.77 25.72 0.57
C LEU A 919 -1.56 24.49 -0.31
N TRP A 920 -0.69 23.58 0.10
CA TRP A 920 -0.51 22.29 -0.55
C TRP A 920 -1.78 21.45 -0.49
N LEU A 921 -2.46 21.38 0.65
CA LEU A 921 -3.75 20.69 0.78
C LEU A 921 -4.84 21.32 -0.09
N ASP A 922 -4.92 22.65 -0.17
CA ASP A 922 -5.84 23.30 -1.11
C ASP A 922 -5.50 22.97 -2.57
N PHE A 923 -4.21 22.96 -2.89
CA PHE A 923 -3.73 22.60 -4.22
C PHE A 923 -4.08 21.15 -4.54
N LEU A 924 -3.89 20.25 -3.58
CA LEU A 924 -4.33 18.86 -3.67
C LEU A 924 -5.85 18.77 -3.77
N ASP A 925 -6.65 19.56 -3.05
CA ASP A 925 -8.11 19.57 -3.18
C ASP A 925 -8.57 20.00 -4.55
N ARG A 926 -7.96 21.05 -5.11
CA ARG A 926 -8.21 21.45 -6.49
C ARG A 926 -7.83 20.32 -7.44
N ARG A 927 -6.73 19.62 -7.16
CA ARG A 927 -6.31 18.47 -7.96
C ARG A 927 -7.24 17.25 -7.81
N ILE A 928 -7.75 16.98 -6.61
CA ILE A 928 -8.71 15.90 -6.31
C ILE A 928 -10.05 16.19 -6.97
N ALA A 929 -10.50 17.45 -6.91
CA ALA A 929 -11.69 17.91 -7.62
C ALA A 929 -11.56 17.74 -9.14
N GLN A 930 -10.34 17.82 -9.67
CA GLN A 930 -10.01 17.54 -11.07
C GLN A 930 -9.90 16.03 -11.37
N GLY A 931 -9.47 15.23 -10.39
CA GLY A 931 -9.42 13.78 -10.46
C GLY A 931 -8.65 13.17 -9.30
N ASP A 932 -9.23 12.13 -8.71
CA ASP A 932 -8.62 11.40 -7.59
C ASP A 932 -7.67 10.29 -8.09
N ASP A 933 -6.50 10.72 -8.55
CA ASP A 933 -5.44 9.87 -9.09
C ASP A 933 -4.81 8.98 -7.99
N THR A 934 -4.28 7.82 -8.36
CA THR A 934 -3.45 7.00 -7.44
C THR A 934 -2.22 7.79 -7.05
N ALA A 935 -1.93 7.90 -5.75
CA ALA A 935 -0.78 8.62 -5.26
C ALA A 935 0.51 7.87 -5.64
N THR A 936 1.19 8.27 -6.71
CA THR A 936 2.48 7.70 -7.15
C THR A 936 3.64 8.62 -6.83
N THR A 937 4.88 8.12 -6.93
CA THR A 937 6.08 8.93 -6.68
C THR A 937 6.28 9.94 -7.81
N GLU A 938 5.97 9.55 -9.04
CA GLU A 938 6.01 10.38 -10.23
C GLU A 938 4.96 11.51 -10.15
N LEU A 939 3.75 11.19 -9.67
CA LEU A 939 2.70 12.18 -9.45
C LEU A 939 3.10 13.18 -8.35
N ARG A 940 3.67 12.71 -7.23
CA ARG A 940 4.19 13.57 -6.16
C ARG A 940 5.17 14.61 -6.72
N ASP A 941 6.16 14.17 -7.48
CA ASP A 941 7.22 15.05 -7.99
C ASP A 941 6.67 16.08 -8.98
N THR A 942 5.72 15.65 -9.83
CA THR A 942 5.00 16.55 -10.75
C THR A 942 4.21 17.61 -9.99
N LEU A 943 3.36 17.18 -9.05
CA LEU A 943 2.50 18.08 -8.28
C LEU A 943 3.32 19.04 -7.40
N LEU A 944 4.42 18.59 -6.80
CA LEU A 944 5.31 19.45 -6.02
C LEU A 944 6.01 20.49 -6.89
N LYS A 945 6.41 20.13 -8.11
CA LYS A 945 6.97 21.08 -9.08
C LYS A 945 5.94 22.15 -9.45
N ASP A 946 4.71 21.73 -9.77
CA ASP A 946 3.61 22.63 -10.15
C ASP A 946 3.23 23.56 -8.99
N PHE A 947 3.15 23.02 -7.77
CA PHE A 947 2.88 23.80 -6.57
C PHE A 947 3.94 24.88 -6.33
N ARG A 948 5.22 24.53 -6.44
CA ARG A 948 6.34 25.49 -6.29
C ARG A 948 6.35 26.57 -7.38
N GLN A 949 5.85 26.26 -8.58
CA GLN A 949 5.71 27.23 -9.67
C GLN A 949 4.48 28.13 -9.50
N THR A 950 3.41 27.61 -8.88
CA THR A 950 2.13 28.31 -8.71
C THR A 950 2.14 29.24 -7.49
N PHE A 951 2.71 28.80 -6.37
CA PHE A 951 2.71 29.54 -5.11
C PHE A 951 4.11 30.05 -4.80
N HIS A 952 4.29 31.37 -4.87
CA HIS A 952 5.55 32.04 -4.55
C HIS A 952 5.57 32.53 -3.09
N ILE A 953 5.47 31.61 -2.13
CA ILE A 953 5.50 31.94 -0.70
C ILE A 953 6.94 31.94 -0.15
N PRO A 954 7.30 32.87 0.75
CA PRO A 954 8.63 32.95 1.39
C PRO A 954 9.17 31.62 1.93
N GLU A 955 8.32 30.77 2.52
CA GLU A 955 8.73 29.49 3.12
C GLU A 955 9.31 28.53 2.08
N THR A 956 8.85 28.58 0.82
CA THR A 956 9.31 27.66 -0.24
C THR A 956 10.52 28.16 -1.03
N ARG A 957 11.11 29.32 -0.67
CA ARG A 957 12.18 29.98 -1.44
C ARG A 957 13.62 29.59 -1.02
N GLY A 958 13.83 28.79 0.03
CA GLY A 958 15.17 28.39 0.50
C GLY A 958 15.24 27.00 1.13
N ASP A 959 16.47 26.48 1.26
CA ASP A 959 16.81 25.18 1.89
C ASP A 959 16.93 25.32 3.43
N SER A 960 15.98 26.03 4.04
CA SER A 960 15.99 26.27 5.48
C SER A 960 15.57 24.99 6.20
N GLY A 961 16.49 24.39 6.97
CA GLY A 961 16.31 23.15 7.73
C GLY A 961 15.19 23.13 8.79
N ALA A 962 14.27 24.11 8.77
CA ALA A 962 13.06 24.16 9.59
C ALA A 962 11.79 23.77 8.81
N MET A 963 11.84 23.65 7.47
CA MET A 963 10.64 23.37 6.68
C MET A 963 10.29 21.87 6.64
N ARG A 964 9.00 21.54 6.83
CA ARG A 964 8.49 20.19 6.60
C ARG A 964 8.51 19.88 5.11
N ASP A 965 9.30 18.89 4.70
CA ASP A 965 9.34 18.42 3.33
C ASP A 965 7.99 17.80 2.93
N LEU A 966 7.26 18.48 2.03
CA LEU A 966 6.00 17.99 1.48
C LEU A 966 6.16 16.61 0.80
N ALA A 967 7.36 16.31 0.27
CA ALA A 967 7.65 15.01 -0.30
C ALA A 967 7.76 13.93 0.79
N ALA A 968 8.42 14.23 1.91
CA ALA A 968 8.50 13.33 3.06
C ALA A 968 7.11 13.05 3.67
N LEU A 969 6.29 14.09 3.81
CA LEU A 969 4.90 13.96 4.25
C LEU A 969 4.10 13.04 3.31
N TRP A 970 4.16 13.30 2.00
CA TRP A 970 3.52 12.43 1.01
C TRP A 970 3.97 10.97 1.12
N ASN A 971 5.28 10.73 1.27
CA ASN A 971 5.82 9.37 1.36
C ASN A 971 5.31 8.64 2.59
N CYS A 972 5.25 9.31 3.74
CA CYS A 972 4.69 8.74 4.95
C CYS A 972 3.21 8.30 4.74
N ALA A 973 2.47 8.98 3.85
CA ALA A 973 1.02 8.78 3.71
C ALA A 973 0.78 7.53 2.88
N ARG A 974 1.62 7.39 1.85
CA ARG A 974 1.73 6.18 1.05
C ARG A 974 2.31 4.97 1.81
N GLU A 975 3.07 5.19 2.87
CA GLU A 975 3.54 4.11 3.73
C GLU A 975 2.42 3.57 4.62
N GLU A 976 1.46 4.41 5.04
CA GLU A 976 0.24 3.95 5.73
C GLU A 976 -0.69 3.19 4.78
N ASP A 977 -0.84 3.65 3.54
CA ASP A 977 -1.59 2.96 2.50
C ASP A 977 -0.91 3.07 1.14
N ARG A 978 -0.37 1.95 0.64
CA ARG A 978 0.38 1.91 -0.63
C ARG A 978 -0.51 2.03 -1.87
N GLU A 979 -1.82 1.81 -1.73
CA GLU A 979 -2.83 2.00 -2.77
C GLU A 979 -3.58 3.34 -2.64
N ALA A 980 -3.16 4.18 -1.68
CA ALA A 980 -3.76 5.49 -1.41
C ALA A 980 -3.97 6.31 -2.69
N ARG A 981 -5.14 6.89 -2.80
CA ARG A 981 -5.46 7.93 -3.77
C ARG A 981 -5.05 9.30 -3.22
N LEU A 982 -5.14 10.34 -4.06
CA LEU A 982 -4.89 11.71 -3.63
C LEU A 982 -5.80 12.12 -2.46
N SER A 983 -7.06 11.70 -2.48
CA SER A 983 -8.04 11.93 -1.40
C SER A 983 -7.61 11.27 -0.09
N ASP A 984 -7.12 10.03 -0.16
CA ASP A 984 -6.58 9.30 1.00
C ASP A 984 -5.33 10.00 1.54
N VAL A 985 -4.40 10.39 0.66
CA VAL A 985 -3.20 11.15 1.06
C VAL A 985 -3.59 12.49 1.68
N ALA A 986 -4.51 13.26 1.08
CA ALA A 986 -4.96 14.53 1.63
C ALA A 986 -5.72 14.35 2.95
N GLY A 987 -6.55 13.30 3.07
CA GLY A 987 -7.25 12.92 4.29
C GLY A 987 -6.29 12.53 5.41
N LEU A 988 -5.26 11.75 5.09
CA LEU A 988 -4.19 11.38 6.02
C LEU A 988 -3.38 12.61 6.44
N LEU A 989 -2.92 13.44 5.49
CA LEU A 989 -2.22 14.70 5.77
C LEU A 989 -3.05 15.62 6.66
N ARG A 990 -4.37 15.74 6.43
CA ARG A 990 -5.29 16.47 7.32
C ARG A 990 -5.40 15.82 8.70
N SER A 991 -5.40 14.49 8.78
CA SER A 991 -5.38 13.78 10.06
C SER A 991 -4.06 13.99 10.81
N TRP A 992 -2.96 14.21 10.09
CA TRP A 992 -1.63 14.49 10.62
C TRP A 992 -1.36 15.97 10.89
N LEU A 993 -2.25 16.85 10.44
CA LEU A 993 -2.25 18.24 10.91
C LEU A 993 -2.59 18.33 12.41
N ARG A 994 -2.84 17.20 13.07
CA ARG A 994 -2.85 17.05 14.53
C ARG A 994 -1.43 16.73 15.04
N PRO A 995 -0.94 17.39 16.09
CA PRO A 995 0.43 17.94 16.09
C PRO A 995 1.57 17.01 16.50
N ASP A 996 1.31 15.78 16.96
CA ASP A 996 2.34 14.89 17.53
C ASP A 996 3.01 13.92 16.54
N ASP A 997 2.40 13.66 15.38
CA ASP A 997 2.81 12.56 14.49
C ASP A 997 3.91 12.96 13.49
N VAL A 998 3.89 14.20 12.97
CA VAL A 998 4.78 14.63 11.87
C VAL A 998 6.25 14.76 12.31
N ASP A 999 6.51 15.22 13.54
CA ASP A 999 7.88 15.36 14.06
C ASP A 999 8.61 14.03 14.23
N ARG A 1000 7.85 12.99 14.58
CA ARG A 1000 8.36 11.63 14.78
C ARG A 1000 8.47 10.87 13.45
N LEU A 1001 7.56 11.12 12.49
CA LEU A 1001 7.58 10.51 11.15
C LEU A 1001 8.73 11.05 10.27
N VAL A 1002 9.00 12.36 10.29
CA VAL A 1002 10.05 13.00 9.47
C VAL A 1002 11.43 12.94 10.16
N GLY A 1003 11.46 12.60 11.46
CA GLY A 1003 12.67 12.61 12.29
C GLY A 1003 13.61 11.43 12.04
N ARG A 1004 14.32 11.41 10.91
CA ARG A 1004 15.63 10.77 10.87
C ARG A 1004 16.58 11.53 11.80
N GLY A 1005 16.80 11.01 13.00
CA GLY A 1005 18.00 11.29 13.82
C GLY A 1005 18.21 12.72 14.31
N ALA A 1006 17.29 13.28 15.12
CA ALA A 1006 17.71 14.37 16.00
C ALA A 1006 18.54 13.77 17.15
N SER A 1007 19.86 13.95 17.12
CA SER A 1007 20.71 13.52 18.24
C SER A 1007 20.39 14.30 19.52
N ARG A 1008 19.89 15.55 19.45
CA ARG A 1008 19.73 16.41 20.63
C ARG A 1008 18.33 17.02 20.72
N ILE A 1009 17.64 16.83 21.85
CA ILE A 1009 16.26 17.29 22.05
C ILE A 1009 16.06 18.02 23.39
N LEU A 1010 15.21 19.05 23.39
CA LEU A 1010 14.64 19.71 24.58
C LEU A 1010 13.12 19.49 24.56
N SER A 1011 12.56 18.83 25.57
CA SER A 1011 11.16 18.40 25.55
C SER A 1011 10.55 18.29 26.94
N THR A 1012 9.25 18.02 27.00
CA THR A 1012 8.59 17.56 28.22
C THR A 1012 8.71 16.06 28.38
N ILE A 1013 8.71 15.58 29.63
CA ILE A 1013 8.85 14.15 29.93
C ILE A 1013 7.79 13.28 29.22
N HIS A 1014 6.55 13.75 29.15
CA HIS A 1014 5.44 13.02 28.53
C HIS A 1014 5.69 12.70 27.05
N LYS A 1015 6.37 13.60 26.33
CA LYS A 1015 6.56 13.48 24.87
C LYS A 1015 7.76 12.65 24.46
N VAL A 1016 8.64 12.28 25.38
CA VAL A 1016 9.77 11.39 25.09
C VAL A 1016 9.48 9.93 25.42
N LYS A 1017 8.29 9.62 25.95
CA LYS A 1017 7.84 8.22 26.15
C LYS A 1017 7.96 7.46 24.82
N GLY A 1018 8.67 6.33 24.86
CA GLY A 1018 8.99 5.48 23.70
C GLY A 1018 10.35 5.76 23.04
N LEU A 1019 10.98 6.91 23.30
CA LEU A 1019 12.31 7.25 22.75
C LEU A 1019 13.44 6.78 23.66
N GLU A 1020 14.69 6.89 23.18
CA GLU A 1020 15.90 6.49 23.90
C GLU A 1020 17.07 7.43 23.52
N PHE A 1021 17.93 7.79 24.47
CA PHE A 1021 19.06 8.69 24.28
C PHE A 1021 20.28 8.19 25.05
N ASP A 1022 21.48 8.54 24.59
CA ASP A 1022 22.72 8.17 25.29
C ASP A 1022 22.78 8.88 26.65
N ASP A 1023 22.43 10.17 26.68
CA ASP A 1023 22.38 10.98 27.88
C ASP A 1023 21.03 11.69 28.09
N VAL A 1024 20.58 11.77 29.35
CA VAL A 1024 19.35 12.46 29.74
C VAL A 1024 19.60 13.41 30.91
N ILE A 1025 19.12 14.65 30.78
CA ILE A 1025 19.14 15.68 31.83
C ILE A 1025 17.69 15.97 32.22
N ILE A 1026 17.34 15.84 33.50
CA ILE A 1026 16.02 16.16 34.04
C ILE A 1026 16.13 17.45 34.85
N MET A 1027 15.43 18.49 34.38
CA MET A 1027 15.38 19.80 35.04
C MET A 1027 14.46 19.77 36.27
N PRO A 1028 14.73 20.59 37.31
CA PRO A 1028 13.78 20.72 38.41
C PRO A 1028 12.55 21.46 37.90
N SER A 1029 11.37 21.24 38.49
CA SER A 1029 10.15 21.90 38.02
C SER A 1029 9.75 23.09 38.89
N THR A 1030 9.29 24.16 38.25
CA THR A 1030 8.79 25.38 38.90
C THR A 1030 7.26 25.39 39.08
N CYS A 1031 6.58 24.36 38.57
CA CYS A 1031 5.13 24.21 38.68
C CYS A 1031 4.68 23.98 40.13
N ALA A 1032 3.43 24.33 40.42
CA ALA A 1032 2.81 23.99 41.70
C ALA A 1032 2.71 22.46 41.90
N PHE A 1033 2.64 22.05 43.16
CA PHE A 1033 2.32 20.68 43.55
C PHE A 1033 1.27 20.69 44.69
N PRO A 1034 0.23 19.83 44.66
CA PRO A 1034 -0.13 18.91 43.57
C PRO A 1034 -0.64 19.66 42.32
N MET A 1035 -0.36 19.13 41.13
CA MET A 1035 -0.89 19.67 39.87
C MET A 1035 -2.18 18.92 39.52
N GLY A 1036 -3.31 19.62 39.44
CA GLY A 1036 -4.58 19.06 38.92
C GLY A 1036 -5.23 17.94 39.76
N HIS A 1037 -4.80 17.74 41.01
CA HIS A 1037 -5.32 16.72 41.92
C HIS A 1037 -5.58 17.29 43.31
N ASP A 1038 -6.65 16.84 43.96
CA ASP A 1038 -6.96 17.20 45.35
C ASP A 1038 -6.15 16.37 46.38
N ASP A 1039 -5.59 15.23 45.97
CA ASP A 1039 -4.82 14.30 46.82
C ASP A 1039 -3.31 14.35 46.53
N PRO A 1040 -2.48 14.89 47.46
CA PRO A 1040 -1.02 14.93 47.33
C PRO A 1040 -0.35 13.55 47.19
N ALA A 1041 -0.88 12.49 47.81
CA ALA A 1041 -0.27 11.16 47.75
C ALA A 1041 -0.42 10.53 46.36
N ARG A 1042 -1.59 10.71 45.74
CA ARG A 1042 -1.86 10.27 44.37
C ARG A 1042 -1.07 11.08 43.34
N ALA A 1043 -0.95 12.40 43.55
CA ALA A 1043 -0.13 13.26 42.71
C ALA A 1043 1.36 12.88 42.80
N ALA A 1044 1.88 12.57 43.99
CA ALA A 1044 3.26 12.12 44.18
C ALA A 1044 3.53 10.79 43.45
N ALA A 1045 2.60 9.84 43.49
CA ALA A 1045 2.71 8.59 42.74
C ALA A 1045 2.73 8.79 41.22
N GLU A 1046 2.08 9.85 40.71
CA GLU A 1046 2.16 10.24 39.30
C GLU A 1046 3.52 10.84 38.95
N GLU A 1047 4.01 11.77 39.77
CA GLU A 1047 5.32 12.42 39.57
C GLU A 1047 6.47 11.39 39.65
N ALA A 1048 6.36 10.38 40.51
CA ALA A 1048 7.31 9.27 40.57
C ALA A 1048 7.36 8.46 39.26
N ARG A 1049 6.21 8.16 38.64
CA ARG A 1049 6.15 7.49 37.32
C ARG A 1049 6.68 8.37 36.20
N VAL A 1050 6.37 9.67 36.23
CA VAL A 1050 6.91 10.65 35.28
C VAL A 1050 8.44 10.65 35.37
N LEU A 1051 9.00 10.73 36.58
CA LEU A 1051 10.44 10.66 36.78
C LEU A 1051 11.04 9.33 36.30
N TYR A 1052 10.37 8.20 36.58
CA TYR A 1052 10.80 6.88 36.13
C TYR A 1052 10.82 6.77 34.60
N VAL A 1053 9.79 7.27 33.91
CA VAL A 1053 9.76 7.33 32.45
C VAL A 1053 10.93 8.16 31.93
N ALA A 1054 11.22 9.31 32.53
CA ALA A 1054 12.32 10.19 32.13
C ALA A 1054 13.70 9.52 32.33
N GLY A 1055 13.97 8.96 33.51
CA GLY A 1055 15.25 8.31 33.82
C GLY A 1055 15.52 7.09 32.92
N THR A 1056 14.49 6.30 32.63
CA THR A 1056 14.59 5.09 31.79
C THR A 1056 14.71 5.37 30.29
N ARG A 1057 14.80 6.64 29.88
CA ARG A 1057 15.18 7.03 28.52
C ARG A 1057 16.69 7.02 28.29
N ALA A 1058 17.49 7.12 29.36
CA ALA A 1058 18.95 7.16 29.28
C ALA A 1058 19.55 5.78 29.04
N LYS A 1059 20.54 5.69 28.16
CA LYS A 1059 21.35 4.47 27.95
C LYS A 1059 22.62 4.50 28.80
N GLU A 1060 23.33 5.63 28.81
CA GLU A 1060 24.66 5.74 29.40
C GLU A 1060 24.73 6.75 30.54
N GLY A 1061 24.20 7.97 30.37
CA GLY A 1061 24.28 9.04 31.38
C GLY A 1061 22.92 9.61 31.78
N MET A 1062 22.73 9.81 33.07
CA MET A 1062 21.53 10.46 33.63
C MET A 1062 21.91 11.49 34.69
N LEU A 1063 21.52 12.73 34.47
CA LEU A 1063 21.63 13.83 35.42
C LEU A 1063 20.24 14.31 35.82
N ARG A 1064 19.94 14.28 37.12
CA ARG A 1064 18.73 14.83 37.71
C ARG A 1064 19.06 16.03 38.58
N LEU A 1065 18.47 17.17 38.27
CA LEU A 1065 18.50 18.34 39.14
C LEU A 1065 17.32 18.26 40.11
N HIS A 1066 17.60 18.25 41.41
CA HIS A 1066 16.61 18.06 42.47
C HIS A 1066 16.28 19.40 43.15
N GLY A 1067 15.11 19.97 42.83
CA GLY A 1067 14.65 21.26 43.34
C GLY A 1067 13.68 21.19 44.52
N GLU A 1068 13.14 22.36 44.91
CA GLU A 1068 12.17 22.50 46.01
C GLU A 1068 10.90 21.68 45.76
N ARG A 1069 10.42 21.66 44.51
CA ARG A 1069 9.22 20.92 44.13
C ARG A 1069 9.44 19.41 44.24
N GLU A 1070 10.60 18.93 43.78
CA GLU A 1070 10.96 17.52 43.89
C GLU A 1070 11.11 17.07 45.33
N ALA A 1071 11.65 17.92 46.20
CA ALA A 1071 11.67 17.66 47.64
C ALA A 1071 10.26 17.65 48.26
N ALA A 1072 9.35 18.52 47.79
CA ALA A 1072 7.99 18.60 48.31
C ALA A 1072 7.17 17.34 48.00
N TRP A 1073 7.19 16.84 46.76
CA TRP A 1073 6.43 15.64 46.40
C TRP A 1073 7.11 14.32 46.81
N SER A 1074 8.44 14.31 47.02
CA SER A 1074 9.15 13.14 47.54
C SER A 1074 9.23 13.06 49.07
N SER A 1075 8.69 14.06 49.77
CA SER A 1075 8.60 14.05 51.24
C SER A 1075 7.56 13.04 51.75
N ASP A 1076 7.73 12.60 53.00
CA ASP A 1076 6.80 11.68 53.67
C ASP A 1076 6.19 12.34 54.92
N PRO A 1077 4.89 12.70 54.91
CA PRO A 1077 3.97 12.67 53.76
C PRO A 1077 4.26 13.80 52.76
N PRO A 1078 3.86 13.65 51.47
CA PRO A 1078 4.03 14.68 50.45
C PRO A 1078 3.37 16.01 50.85
N ARG A 1079 4.04 17.13 50.55
CA ARG A 1079 3.59 18.47 50.98
C ARG A 1079 3.28 19.36 49.78
N PRO A 1080 2.18 20.13 49.81
CA PRO A 1080 1.91 21.12 48.77
C PRO A 1080 3.00 22.19 48.69
N LEU A 1081 3.28 22.66 47.48
CA LEU A 1081 4.20 23.76 47.21
C LEU A 1081 3.54 24.73 46.22
N ALA A 1082 3.45 26.00 46.61
CA ALA A 1082 3.05 27.07 45.70
C ALA A 1082 4.13 27.22 44.61
N GLY A 1083 3.72 27.15 43.34
CA GLY A 1083 4.65 27.35 42.21
C GLY A 1083 5.30 28.72 42.26
N GLN A 1084 6.50 28.86 41.69
CA GLN A 1084 7.28 30.11 41.74
C GLN A 1084 6.91 31.12 40.64
N ASP A 1085 5.81 30.88 39.92
CA ASP A 1085 5.56 31.53 38.64
C ASP A 1085 4.07 31.90 38.44
N GLU A 1086 3.75 33.18 38.67
CA GLU A 1086 2.45 33.79 38.33
C GLU A 1086 2.48 34.49 36.96
N SER A 1087 3.55 34.33 36.17
CA SER A 1087 3.64 34.98 34.85
C SER A 1087 2.47 34.53 33.96
N ARG A 1088 1.53 35.46 33.72
CA ARG A 1088 0.41 35.23 32.80
C ARG A 1088 0.93 35.34 31.39
N PHE A 1089 1.16 34.20 30.77
CA PHE A 1089 1.28 34.12 29.32
C PHE A 1089 -0.10 34.39 28.72
N LEU A 1090 -0.21 35.43 27.89
CA LEU A 1090 -1.38 35.64 27.05
C LEU A 1090 -1.49 34.40 26.16
N ASN A 1091 -2.47 33.55 26.44
CA ASN A 1091 -2.58 32.21 25.87
C ASN A 1091 -3.39 32.18 24.58
N GLY A 1092 -3.82 33.36 24.11
CA GLY A 1092 -4.63 33.51 22.92
C GLY A 1092 -6.07 33.05 23.06
N SER A 1093 -6.58 32.89 24.28
CA SER A 1093 -8.03 32.80 24.47
C SER A 1093 -8.69 34.06 23.85
N GLY A 1094 -9.80 33.87 23.14
CA GLY A 1094 -10.47 34.95 22.39
C GLY A 1094 -10.95 36.15 23.25
N THR A 1095 -10.83 36.04 24.57
CA THR A 1095 -11.09 37.10 25.55
C THR A 1095 -9.86 37.95 25.89
N GLU A 1096 -8.66 37.52 25.50
CA GLU A 1096 -7.36 38.13 25.84
C GLU A 1096 -6.66 38.79 24.65
N ILE A 1097 -7.17 38.64 23.42
CA ILE A 1097 -6.60 39.21 22.19
C ILE A 1097 -7.71 39.91 21.40
N ASP A 1098 -7.56 41.20 21.10
CA ASP A 1098 -8.38 41.89 20.09
C ASP A 1098 -7.61 41.87 18.76
N LEU A 1099 -8.13 41.24 17.73
CA LEU A 1099 -7.44 41.16 16.44
C LEU A 1099 -7.59 42.51 15.72
N GLY A 1100 -6.49 43.25 15.56
CA GLY A 1100 -6.47 44.45 14.71
C GLY A 1100 -6.76 44.09 13.26
N TRP A 1101 -7.92 44.52 12.73
CA TRP A 1101 -8.49 44.02 11.49
C TRP A 1101 -7.65 44.40 10.26
N THR A 1102 -6.91 43.44 9.67
CA THR A 1102 -6.38 43.52 8.30
C THR A 1102 -7.51 43.54 7.25
N ALA A 1103 -8.72 43.13 7.64
CA ALA A 1103 -9.86 42.89 6.76
C ALA A 1103 -10.89 44.03 6.65
N ASP A 1104 -10.82 45.09 7.48
CA ASP A 1104 -11.78 46.20 7.44
C ASP A 1104 -11.26 47.35 6.55
N GLY A 1105 -12.10 47.82 5.63
CA GLY A 1105 -11.77 48.86 4.65
C GLY A 1105 -12.03 50.29 5.14
N ARG A 1106 -12.21 50.52 6.44
CA ARG A 1106 -12.52 51.84 7.02
C ARG A 1106 -11.32 52.47 7.72
N GLY A 1107 -11.04 53.73 7.39
CA GLY A 1107 -10.20 54.67 8.16
C GLY A 1107 -8.68 54.43 8.14
N PHE A 1108 -8.20 53.19 8.19
CA PHE A 1108 -6.79 52.87 8.46
C PHE A 1108 -6.14 51.81 7.56
N ASN A 1109 -6.91 51.12 6.71
CA ASN A 1109 -6.39 50.22 5.66
C ASN A 1109 -7.08 50.56 4.33
N SER A 1110 -6.42 51.35 3.47
CA SER A 1110 -6.99 51.82 2.20
C SER A 1110 -6.94 50.79 1.07
N ASP A 1111 -6.13 49.73 1.21
CA ASP A 1111 -6.02 48.64 0.24
C ASP A 1111 -5.86 47.27 0.95
N PRO A 1112 -6.97 46.72 1.49
CA PRO A 1112 -6.94 45.41 2.13
C PRO A 1112 -6.47 44.29 1.19
N ALA A 1113 -6.87 44.31 -0.08
CA ALA A 1113 -6.49 43.29 -1.05
C ALA A 1113 -4.97 43.25 -1.27
N GLY A 1114 -4.35 44.42 -1.52
CA GLY A 1114 -2.90 44.54 -1.66
C GLY A 1114 -2.15 44.16 -0.38
N LEU A 1115 -2.69 44.48 0.81
CA LEU A 1115 -2.08 44.06 2.07
C LEU A 1115 -2.10 42.53 2.26
N HIS A 1116 -3.18 41.86 1.87
CA HIS A 1116 -3.22 40.39 1.95
C HIS A 1116 -2.27 39.72 0.95
N ASP A 1117 -2.13 40.27 -0.25
CA ASP A 1117 -1.12 39.81 -1.23
C ASP A 1117 0.31 40.02 -0.70
N TYR A 1118 0.55 41.16 -0.04
CA TYR A 1118 1.81 41.45 0.63
C TYR A 1118 2.10 40.44 1.75
N ILE A 1119 1.14 40.17 2.63
CA ILE A 1119 1.28 39.19 3.72
C ILE A 1119 1.56 37.79 3.16
N GLU A 1120 0.90 37.39 2.08
CA GLU A 1120 1.12 36.09 1.44
C GLU A 1120 2.53 35.95 0.84
N THR A 1121 3.07 37.00 0.22
CA THR A 1121 4.27 36.91 -0.62
C THR A 1121 5.55 37.47 -0.02
N HIS A 1122 5.47 38.26 1.06
CA HIS A 1122 6.60 39.01 1.63
C HIS A 1122 6.81 38.88 3.14
N VAL A 1123 5.81 38.43 3.90
CA VAL A 1123 5.94 38.26 5.37
C VAL A 1123 6.35 36.83 5.68
N ALA A 1124 7.47 36.67 6.39
CA ALA A 1124 7.99 35.40 6.86
C ALA A 1124 8.03 35.34 8.41
N VAL A 1125 8.01 34.12 8.93
CA VAL A 1125 8.12 33.87 10.38
C VAL A 1125 9.51 34.31 10.86
N GLY A 1126 9.55 34.98 12.01
CA GLY A 1126 10.78 35.53 12.59
C GLY A 1126 11.13 36.94 12.10
N ASP A 1127 10.44 37.46 11.08
CA ASP A 1127 10.65 38.82 10.58
C ASP A 1127 10.37 39.84 11.69
N PRO A 1128 11.20 40.90 11.81
CA PRO A 1128 11.04 41.90 12.85
C PRO A 1128 9.77 42.74 12.63
N ILE A 1129 9.06 43.01 13.72
CA ILE A 1129 7.88 43.89 13.75
C ILE A 1129 8.22 45.13 14.55
N SER A 1130 7.99 46.29 13.96
CA SER A 1130 8.17 47.58 14.62
C SER A 1130 6.83 48.19 15.02
N VAL A 1131 6.80 48.99 16.10
CA VAL A 1131 5.59 49.64 16.61
C VAL A 1131 5.66 51.15 16.35
N GLY A 1132 4.66 51.71 15.67
CA GLY A 1132 4.60 53.14 15.30
C GLY A 1132 3.25 53.83 15.60
N GLY A 1133 3.23 55.18 15.59
CA GLY A 1133 2.03 56.03 15.84
C GLY A 1133 2.22 57.09 16.95
N ARG A 1134 1.27 58.03 17.14
CA ARG A 1134 1.31 59.04 18.24
C ARG A 1134 0.44 58.59 19.44
N GLY A 1135 0.99 58.57 20.66
CA GLY A 1135 0.29 58.24 21.93
C GLY A 1135 0.80 56.96 22.61
N GLY A 1136 0.48 56.78 23.91
CA GLY A 1136 0.78 55.56 24.69
C GLY A 1136 -0.47 54.71 24.93
N GLY A 1137 -0.43 53.41 24.62
CA GLY A 1137 -1.54 52.46 24.82
C GLY A 1137 -2.16 51.90 23.52
N ALA A 1138 -3.35 51.29 23.65
CA ALA A 1138 -4.12 50.63 22.59
C ALA A 1138 -4.20 51.44 21.28
N GLY A 1139 -4.06 50.78 20.12
CA GLY A 1139 -4.18 51.41 18.80
C GLY A 1139 -2.87 51.86 18.14
N ARG A 1140 -1.69 51.45 18.63
CA ARG A 1140 -0.43 51.62 17.88
C ARG A 1140 -0.32 50.61 16.74
N ALA A 1141 0.17 51.05 15.60
CA ALA A 1141 0.29 50.24 14.39
C ALA A 1141 1.55 49.35 14.44
N LEU A 1142 1.40 48.11 13.96
CA LEU A 1142 2.46 47.14 13.77
C LEU A 1142 2.93 47.20 12.32
N PHE A 1143 4.23 47.42 12.11
CA PHE A 1143 4.84 47.54 10.78
C PHE A 1143 5.83 46.42 10.53
N HIS A 1144 5.65 45.73 9.41
CA HIS A 1144 6.59 44.79 8.84
C HIS A 1144 7.43 45.49 7.76
N VAL A 1145 8.75 45.24 7.73
CA VAL A 1145 9.65 45.83 6.73
C VAL A 1145 10.22 44.68 5.89
N ASN A 1146 9.91 44.67 4.59
CA ASN A 1146 10.48 43.67 3.68
C ASN A 1146 11.92 44.05 3.29
N SER A 1147 12.57 43.22 2.47
CA SER A 1147 13.93 43.44 1.94
C SER A 1147 14.12 44.73 1.15
N SER A 1148 13.04 45.41 0.73
CA SER A 1148 13.08 46.71 0.04
C SER A 1148 13.14 47.91 1.01
N GLY A 1149 13.04 47.69 2.32
CA GLY A 1149 13.16 48.74 3.34
C GLY A 1149 11.92 49.59 3.58
N LEU A 1150 10.81 49.33 2.86
CA LEU A 1150 9.56 50.07 3.03
C LEU A 1150 8.67 49.44 4.12
N PRO A 1151 8.27 50.21 5.16
CA PRO A 1151 7.40 49.70 6.21
C PRO A 1151 5.96 49.56 5.72
N ASN A 1152 5.40 48.36 5.87
CA ASN A 1152 4.00 48.05 5.55
C ASN A 1152 3.26 47.74 6.85
N GLN A 1153 2.10 48.37 7.03
CA GLN A 1153 1.30 48.19 8.22
C GLN A 1153 0.55 46.85 8.16
N VAL A 1154 0.80 45.96 9.12
CA VAL A 1154 0.25 44.60 9.14
C VAL A 1154 -0.74 44.36 10.28
N GLY A 1155 -0.92 45.33 11.20
CA GLY A 1155 -1.88 45.20 12.31
C GLY A 1155 -1.80 46.33 13.34
N PHE A 1156 -2.40 46.10 14.52
CA PHE A 1156 -2.41 47.03 15.67
C PHE A 1156 -2.28 46.29 17.01
N LEU A 1157 -1.81 47.00 18.04
CA LEU A 1157 -1.83 46.52 19.43
C LEU A 1157 -3.21 46.72 20.07
N ALA A 1158 -3.74 45.63 20.62
CA ALA A 1158 -5.09 45.49 21.19
C ALA A 1158 -5.27 45.99 22.64
N PHE A 1159 -4.19 46.04 23.42
CA PHE A 1159 -4.29 46.10 24.88
C PHE A 1159 -4.40 47.52 25.48
N ARG A 1160 -5.16 47.63 26.58
CA ARG A 1160 -5.23 48.83 27.45
C ARG A 1160 -4.11 48.90 28.51
N THR A 1161 -3.23 47.89 28.59
CA THR A 1161 -2.14 47.79 29.58
C THR A 1161 -0.82 47.41 28.91
N GLY A 1162 0.29 48.04 29.31
CA GLY A 1162 1.62 47.92 28.70
C GLY A 1162 1.99 49.10 27.79
N SER A 1163 3.29 49.40 27.63
CA SER A 1163 3.77 50.52 26.81
C SER A 1163 4.84 50.07 25.81
N ALA A 1164 4.53 50.16 24.52
CA ALA A 1164 5.48 49.83 23.47
C ALA A 1164 6.33 51.05 23.09
N GLY A 1165 7.65 50.99 23.35
CA GLY A 1165 8.65 51.94 22.84
C GLY A 1165 9.48 51.36 21.68
N PRO A 1166 10.44 52.11 21.13
CA PRO A 1166 11.37 51.63 20.08
C PRO A 1166 12.20 50.40 20.47
N ALA A 1167 12.22 50.04 21.76
CA ALA A 1167 12.94 48.90 22.33
C ALA A 1167 12.08 47.63 22.48
N ALA A 1168 10.91 47.55 21.83
CA ALA A 1168 10.11 46.34 21.77
C ALA A 1168 10.76 45.32 20.82
N ASP A 1169 10.98 44.09 21.28
CA ASP A 1169 11.50 42.98 20.46
C ASP A 1169 10.31 42.13 20.02
N LEU A 1170 9.59 42.62 19.01
CA LEU A 1170 8.46 41.92 18.41
C LEU A 1170 8.86 41.30 17.09
N ARG A 1171 8.37 40.09 16.82
CA ARG A 1171 8.62 39.33 15.60
C ARG A 1171 7.34 38.67 15.12
N VAL A 1172 7.27 38.38 13.83
CA VAL A 1172 6.19 37.55 13.26
C VAL A 1172 6.28 36.15 13.88
N ALA A 1173 5.28 35.79 14.67
CA ALA A 1173 5.15 34.47 15.27
C ALA A 1173 4.54 33.48 14.28
N ALA A 1174 3.52 33.92 13.54
CA ALA A 1174 2.81 33.11 12.55
C ALA A 1174 2.11 33.98 11.51
N VAL A 1175 1.91 33.43 10.31
CA VAL A 1175 0.97 33.95 9.32
C VAL A 1175 -0.16 32.94 9.19
N VAL A 1176 -1.35 33.31 9.67
CA VAL A 1176 -2.50 32.41 9.78
C VAL A 1176 -3.51 32.71 8.69
N ARG A 1177 -3.96 31.67 8.00
CA ARG A 1177 -5.11 31.73 7.11
C ARG A 1177 -6.38 31.36 7.88
N PHE A 1178 -7.43 32.18 7.80
CA PHE A 1178 -8.71 31.88 8.43
C PHE A 1178 -9.90 32.15 7.50
N PHE A 1179 -11.00 31.45 7.75
CA PHE A 1179 -12.24 31.54 7.00
C PHE A 1179 -13.23 32.40 7.79
N PRO A 1180 -13.49 33.65 7.41
CA PRO A 1180 -14.51 34.45 8.06
C PRO A 1180 -15.91 33.90 7.72
N ASP A 1181 -16.84 33.93 8.67
CA ASP A 1181 -18.23 33.49 8.47
C ASP A 1181 -18.90 34.20 7.28
N MET A 1182 -18.48 35.43 7.00
CA MET A 1182 -18.86 36.22 5.82
C MET A 1182 -17.59 36.80 5.17
N PRO A 1183 -17.20 36.36 3.96
CA PRO A 1183 -16.03 36.89 3.28
C PRO A 1183 -16.24 38.36 2.89
N PRO A 1184 -15.24 39.24 3.14
CA PRO A 1184 -15.39 40.66 2.84
C PRO A 1184 -15.40 40.92 1.33
N ARG A 1185 -16.12 41.97 0.89
CA ARG A 1185 -16.37 42.25 -0.54
C ARG A 1185 -15.12 42.42 -1.40
N TRP A 1186 -13.99 42.84 -0.80
CA TRP A 1186 -12.72 43.04 -1.50
C TRP A 1186 -11.93 41.73 -1.70
N ALA A 1187 -12.35 40.61 -1.09
CA ALA A 1187 -11.63 39.34 -1.14
C ALA A 1187 -11.63 38.67 -2.53
N ASN A 1188 -12.30 39.24 -3.55
CA ASN A 1188 -12.23 38.81 -4.97
C ASN A 1188 -12.29 37.28 -5.18
N GLY A 1189 -13.26 36.62 -4.54
CA GLY A 1189 -13.46 35.17 -4.68
C GLY A 1189 -12.57 34.29 -3.79
N ARG A 1190 -11.74 34.87 -2.90
CA ARG A 1190 -11.05 34.13 -1.84
C ARG A 1190 -12.04 33.76 -0.73
N ALA A 1191 -12.07 32.49 -0.34
CA ALA A 1191 -12.89 32.02 0.79
C ALA A 1191 -12.25 32.32 2.16
N TRP A 1192 -11.06 32.91 2.20
CA TRP A 1192 -10.24 33.12 3.39
C TRP A 1192 -9.46 34.43 3.34
N VAL A 1193 -8.93 34.84 4.50
CA VAL A 1193 -8.06 36.02 4.67
C VAL A 1193 -6.84 35.66 5.56
N TYR A 1194 -5.83 36.54 5.60
CA TYR A 1194 -4.62 36.35 6.40
C TYR A 1194 -4.58 37.23 7.67
N ALA A 1195 -4.10 36.65 8.77
CA ALA A 1195 -3.72 37.36 9.99
C ALA A 1195 -2.22 37.15 10.26
N VAL A 1196 -1.55 38.18 10.75
CA VAL A 1196 -0.17 38.08 11.23
C VAL A 1196 -0.20 38.04 12.76
N LEU A 1197 0.22 36.92 13.34
CA LEU A 1197 0.44 36.81 14.77
C LEU A 1197 1.85 37.29 15.09
N VAL A 1198 1.97 38.05 16.17
CA VAL A 1198 3.23 38.67 16.59
C VAL A 1198 3.56 38.19 18.00
N GLU A 1199 4.78 37.73 18.21
CA GLU A 1199 5.31 37.33 19.51
C GLU A 1199 6.46 38.25 19.91
N GLY A 1200 6.70 38.37 21.21
CA GLY A 1200 7.79 39.18 21.74
C GLY A 1200 7.48 39.83 23.08
N ARG A 1201 8.47 40.58 23.61
CA ARG A 1201 8.32 41.28 24.89
C ARG A 1201 7.89 42.72 24.68
N LEU A 1202 6.76 43.08 25.27
CA LEU A 1202 6.34 44.46 25.50
C LEU A 1202 6.82 44.90 26.90
N ARG A 1203 7.22 46.17 27.08
CA ARG A 1203 7.64 46.72 28.37
C ARG A 1203 6.49 47.32 29.18
#